data_AF-A0A8I6SQF2-F1
#
_entry.id   AF-A0A8I6SQF2-F1
#
_cell.length_a   1.000
_cell.length_b   1.000
_cell.length_c   1.000
_cell.angle_alpha   90.00
_cell.angle_beta   90.00
_cell.angle_gamma   90.00
#
_symmetry.space_group_name_H-M   'P 1'
#
loop_
_entity.id
_entity.type
_entity.pdbx_description
1 polymer ?
#
loop_
_entity_poly.entity_id
_entity_poly.type
_entity_poly.pdbx_seq_one_letter_code
_entity_poly.pdbx_strand_id
1 'polypeptide(L)'
;MKNFCLFLLLSMLNLEEGLAGQDEGSNVVNALPHNEVFQKLFKLLEGCGLDEQAGLRKVYLKGTATCNDGSPAGYYIRRSSGSKRWIVFLEGGWYCYDKRSCNTRWHRMQHLMSSKKWQAVKNVGGILSTKAEENPYWWNANHVFVPYCTSDSWSGRRAVPVLDTPFTFMGAAIVEQVISELLPLGLQNANSLLLAGSSAGGAGVMLNLEHVQTLLYPYPNIIVRGITDSGWFLDRAPYSHYSESLASVEAIKKGLNLWDGQMPKTCKAKYKHEPWRCFFGYRLYPTLLTPLFVFQWLFDEAQMTADNVGAPMTKQQWDYVHKMGDSLRTSFRNVTSVFAPSCISHSILTKRDWHLLKIDDVSLPQALRCWEINTNFKNNGISPVRGLRRKNGGGKGNHLSNSTHMVGQHKKKRRKNGLKIRTKKNKRGGARRNGQKFGLHNDSCKMRLIERCSWPQCNHSCPKLHNPFTGEEMDFIELLKSFGLDMTSVANALGIDIHTLNNMDQEELLNLLTQQAKCMRPSRPIGQYKCRRKGDKMWYFLVFPLFQYVNGHEQLVGISPLYLTVSSLLRDTNQGTKLIERELQINWESDAFDAIAVYRENPNVEPSDKIFQISTLGISDGLVETNVTLGKPVFPNGWDMNSDSPPIPGDHCLPFWVVGFKQHKIITADCIKIRPTWMQDNRLVIRNLPITSLFIPGTHNSGCYKRGSLFSQRRDTTGKYILTQDQSIWNQLVYGIRYLDFRIGYYPVKNATSETSDNCFWINHDLIKVRHMTPILRELKGFLAKAKDEIVILDLHRFPIGFNNRPQRHEQLVKYLERELKPIAIPFKSPSVTLDEIWEGEQRLIISYGEKEVQKKHNWLWPPIRQLWGNKQTVEKLYNFLDNIMTNDSVRIPSKGMWAAMAQLTPGPLDLLFNPKGSLREMAHLVNPSLSKWCRKKWWNMANIVTSDFFLETDIINTAIAANVQQGSGPQEYTTF
;
A
#
# COMPACT_ATOMS: atom_id res chain seq x y z
N MET A 1 -22.41 8.09 51.49
CA MET A 1 -21.20 8.58 50.78
C MET A 1 -21.33 10.01 50.25
N LYS A 2 -22.41 10.43 49.56
CA LYS A 2 -22.60 11.84 49.12
C LYS A 2 -22.54 12.87 50.27
N ASN A 3 -23.08 12.54 51.45
CA ASN A 3 -23.04 13.44 52.62
C ASN A 3 -21.67 13.51 53.31
N PHE A 4 -20.79 12.53 53.08
CA PHE A 4 -19.46 12.49 53.68
C PHE A 4 -18.46 13.38 52.91
N CYS A 5 -18.59 13.43 51.57
CA CYS A 5 -17.80 14.32 50.73
C CYS A 5 -18.19 15.80 50.88
N LEU A 6 -19.47 16.11 51.13
CA LEU A 6 -19.91 17.48 51.41
C LEU A 6 -19.37 17.98 52.76
N PHE A 7 -19.25 17.08 53.74
CA PHE A 7 -18.67 17.37 55.06
C PHE A 7 -17.16 17.66 54.98
N LEU A 8 -16.42 16.92 54.14
CA LEU A 8 -14.99 17.16 53.89
C LEU A 8 -14.73 18.48 53.13
N LEU A 9 -15.57 18.82 52.16
CA LEU A 9 -15.49 20.09 51.41
C LEU A 9 -15.77 21.33 52.30
N LEU A 10 -16.72 21.21 53.23
CA LEU A 10 -17.02 22.26 54.20
C LEU A 10 -15.93 22.38 55.28
N SER A 11 -15.24 21.29 55.64
CA SER A 11 -14.14 21.32 56.62
C SER A 11 -12.87 22.02 56.10
N MET A 12 -12.61 21.97 54.79
CA MET A 12 -11.42 22.60 54.19
C MET A 12 -11.59 24.09 53.86
N LEU A 13 -12.82 24.60 53.81
CA LEU A 13 -13.10 26.02 53.62
C LEU A 13 -13.01 26.84 54.92
N ASN A 14 -12.92 26.19 56.08
CA ASN A 14 -12.87 26.83 57.41
C ASN A 14 -11.46 26.98 58.02
N LEU A 15 -10.39 26.80 57.22
CA LEU A 15 -9.00 26.82 57.71
C LEU A 15 -8.20 28.08 57.29
N GLU A 16 -8.88 29.16 56.85
CA GLU A 16 -8.25 30.42 56.44
C GLU A 16 -8.47 31.60 57.40
N GLU A 17 -8.85 31.36 58.66
CA GLU A 17 -8.81 32.39 59.72
C GLU A 17 -7.85 32.00 60.84
N GLY A 18 -6.61 32.45 60.73
CA GLY A 18 -5.65 32.35 61.83
C GLY A 18 -4.23 32.36 61.32
N LEU A 19 -3.63 33.56 61.27
CA LEU A 19 -2.25 33.88 61.66
C LEU A 19 -1.86 35.25 61.07
N ALA A 20 -2.13 36.30 61.85
CA ALA A 20 -1.51 37.60 61.70
C ALA A 20 -0.47 37.75 62.82
N GLY A 21 0.78 38.11 62.48
CA GLY A 21 1.79 38.46 63.49
C GLY A 21 3.25 38.47 63.02
N GLN A 22 3.74 39.66 62.69
CA GLN A 22 5.10 40.22 62.89
C GLN A 22 6.32 39.75 62.06
N ASP A 23 6.65 40.65 61.12
CA ASP A 23 7.90 41.44 60.96
C ASP A 23 9.25 40.90 60.40
N GLU A 24 9.68 41.72 59.42
CA GLU A 24 11.01 42.09 58.89
C GLU A 24 11.88 41.12 58.06
N GLY A 25 12.01 41.45 56.75
CA GLY A 25 13.33 41.57 56.12
C GLY A 25 13.64 40.67 54.91
N SER A 26 13.52 41.27 53.71
CA SER A 26 14.22 40.95 52.44
C SER A 26 13.63 39.90 51.46
N ASN A 27 13.25 40.45 50.30
CA ASN A 27 12.86 39.89 49.00
C ASN A 27 13.46 38.54 48.58
N VAL A 28 12.60 37.52 48.33
CA VAL A 28 12.36 36.86 47.02
C VAL A 28 11.02 36.12 47.09
N VAL A 29 9.97 36.64 46.44
CA VAL A 29 8.72 35.89 46.20
C VAL A 29 8.88 35.09 44.93
N ASN A 30 9.21 33.80 45.06
CA ASN A 30 8.97 32.83 43.99
C ASN A 30 7.51 32.39 44.06
N ALA A 31 6.72 32.85 43.09
CA ALA A 31 5.39 32.33 42.85
C ALA A 31 5.49 30.85 42.39
N LEU A 32 5.02 29.93 43.24
CA LEU A 32 4.82 28.54 42.86
C LEU A 32 3.70 28.44 41.80
N PRO A 33 3.84 27.62 40.74
CA PRO A 33 2.88 27.60 39.64
C PRO A 33 1.58 26.88 40.03
N HIS A 34 0.45 27.49 39.65
CA HIS A 34 -0.94 27.02 39.76
C HIS A 34 -1.28 25.61 39.18
N ASN A 35 -0.29 24.82 38.75
CA ASN A 35 -0.51 23.51 38.12
C ASN A 35 -0.60 22.34 39.11
N GLU A 36 0.06 22.39 40.27
CA GLU A 36 0.02 21.26 41.21
C GLU A 36 -1.29 21.12 41.97
N VAL A 37 -1.93 22.25 42.32
CA VAL A 37 -3.24 22.24 43.01
C VAL A 37 -4.34 21.73 42.07
N PHE A 38 -4.31 22.13 40.80
CA PHE A 38 -5.24 21.62 39.79
C PHE A 38 -5.06 20.13 39.53
N GLN A 39 -3.81 19.64 39.47
CA GLN A 39 -3.55 18.20 39.30
C GLN A 39 -3.88 17.37 40.55
N LYS A 40 -3.69 17.91 41.76
CA LYS A 40 -4.15 17.27 42.99
C LYS A 40 -5.68 17.24 43.07
N LEU A 41 -6.37 18.31 42.66
CA LEU A 41 -7.83 18.35 42.60
C LEU A 41 -8.38 17.34 41.57
N PHE A 42 -7.71 17.18 40.42
CA PHE A 42 -8.06 16.18 39.41
C PHE A 42 -7.87 14.74 39.92
N LYS A 43 -6.74 14.46 40.59
CA LYS A 43 -6.47 13.14 41.21
C LYS A 43 -7.41 12.81 42.38
N LEU A 44 -7.85 13.80 43.16
CA LEU A 44 -8.82 13.62 44.23
C LEU A 44 -10.24 13.37 43.71
N LEU A 45 -10.59 13.91 42.54
CA LEU A 45 -11.85 13.65 41.84
C LEU A 45 -11.86 12.27 41.15
N GLU A 46 -10.71 11.76 40.69
CA GLU A 46 -10.56 10.38 40.19
C GLU A 46 -10.84 9.32 41.27
N GLY A 47 -10.65 9.65 42.56
CA GLY A 47 -10.95 8.76 43.69
C GLY A 47 -12.44 8.69 44.10
N CYS A 48 -13.30 9.53 43.52
CA CYS A 48 -14.73 9.60 43.85
C CYS A 48 -15.63 8.95 42.78
N GLY A 49 -15.37 7.71 42.38
CA GLY A 49 -16.36 6.75 41.86
C GLY A 49 -17.45 7.27 40.88
N LEU A 50 -17.12 8.18 39.97
CA LEU A 50 -17.97 8.58 38.85
C LEU A 50 -17.37 8.02 37.55
N ASP A 51 -17.36 6.69 37.45
CA ASP A 51 -17.10 6.02 36.18
C ASP A 51 -18.38 6.12 35.31
N GLU A 52 -18.56 7.25 34.63
CA GLU A 52 -19.52 7.35 33.52
C GLU A 52 -18.92 6.59 32.31
N GLN A 53 -19.04 5.26 32.36
CA GLN A 53 -18.88 4.27 31.29
C GLN A 53 -18.47 4.87 29.93
N ALA A 54 -17.16 4.97 29.68
CA ALA A 54 -16.62 5.78 28.57
C ALA A 54 -16.97 5.31 27.14
N GLY A 55 -17.52 4.10 26.95
CA GLY A 55 -17.80 3.52 25.63
C GLY A 55 -19.30 3.43 25.27
N LEU A 56 -19.61 3.44 23.97
CA LEU A 56 -20.99 3.27 23.50
C LEU A 56 -21.46 1.82 23.76
N ARG A 57 -22.66 1.65 24.29
CA ARG A 57 -23.22 0.34 24.68
C ARG A 57 -24.16 -0.22 23.63
N LYS A 58 -24.00 -1.51 23.31
CA LYS A 58 -24.83 -2.23 22.34
C LYS A 58 -26.27 -2.38 22.83
N VAL A 59 -27.21 -2.11 21.95
CA VAL A 59 -28.65 -2.31 22.12
C VAL A 59 -29.17 -3.02 20.86
N TYR A 60 -29.83 -4.16 21.04
CA TYR A 60 -30.55 -4.81 19.95
C TYR A 60 -31.89 -4.14 19.73
N LEU A 61 -32.30 -4.05 18.47
CA LEU A 61 -33.61 -3.55 18.06
C LEU A 61 -34.71 -4.49 18.56
N LYS A 62 -35.86 -3.93 18.97
CA LYS A 62 -37.02 -4.68 19.48
C LYS A 62 -37.97 -5.18 18.39
N GLY A 63 -38.02 -4.50 17.26
CA GLY A 63 -38.80 -4.84 16.06
C GLY A 63 -38.12 -5.86 15.14
N THR A 64 -38.66 -6.00 13.93
CA THR A 64 -38.35 -7.11 13.02
C THR A 64 -37.19 -6.86 12.05
N ALA A 65 -36.50 -5.72 12.14
CA ALA A 65 -35.36 -5.42 11.28
C ALA A 65 -34.14 -6.32 11.60
N THR A 66 -33.62 -7.00 10.59
CA THR A 66 -32.52 -7.97 10.73
C THR A 66 -31.31 -7.58 9.90
N CYS A 67 -30.15 -8.10 10.29
CA CYS A 67 -28.95 -8.15 9.45
C CYS A 67 -29.14 -9.18 8.32
N ASN A 68 -28.21 -9.22 7.35
CA ASN A 68 -28.32 -10.10 6.18
C ASN A 68 -28.59 -11.57 6.53
N ASP A 69 -27.98 -12.10 7.59
CA ASP A 69 -28.12 -13.51 8.02
C ASP A 69 -29.35 -13.77 8.92
N GLY A 70 -30.25 -12.80 9.07
CA GLY A 70 -31.43 -12.90 9.94
C GLY A 70 -31.16 -12.61 11.42
N SER A 71 -29.91 -12.37 11.84
CA SER A 71 -29.63 -11.95 13.22
C SER A 71 -30.24 -10.57 13.52
N PRO A 72 -30.64 -10.28 14.79
CA PRO A 72 -31.25 -9.00 15.12
C PRO A 72 -30.26 -7.86 14.88
N ALA A 73 -30.72 -6.81 14.19
CA ALA A 73 -29.94 -5.59 14.07
C ALA A 73 -29.95 -4.79 15.39
N GLY A 74 -29.17 -3.72 15.45
CA GLY A 74 -28.96 -2.97 16.68
C GLY A 74 -28.16 -1.70 16.46
N TYR A 75 -27.94 -0.97 17.53
CA TYR A 75 -27.12 0.23 17.57
C TYR A 75 -26.31 0.27 18.86
N TYR A 76 -25.27 1.09 18.89
CA TYR A 76 -24.55 1.42 20.11
C TYR A 76 -24.93 2.83 20.53
N ILE A 77 -25.19 3.05 21.82
CA ILE A 77 -25.59 4.36 22.35
C ILE A 77 -24.73 4.76 23.54
N ARG A 78 -24.39 6.04 23.60
CA ARG A 78 -23.91 6.72 24.81
C ARG A 78 -24.76 7.98 25.01
N ARG A 79 -25.38 8.07 26.17
CA ARG A 79 -26.16 9.25 26.57
C ARG A 79 -25.27 10.28 27.25
N SER A 80 -25.63 11.54 27.09
CA SER A 80 -24.98 12.66 27.75
C SER A 80 -26.03 13.42 28.54
N SER A 81 -25.96 13.30 29.87
CA SER A 81 -26.91 13.94 30.79
C SER A 81 -26.91 15.45 30.60
N GLY A 82 -28.06 16.02 30.21
CA GLY A 82 -28.23 17.46 29.97
C GLY A 82 -28.00 17.92 28.52
N SER A 83 -27.54 17.05 27.60
CA SER A 83 -27.37 17.40 26.20
C SER A 83 -28.64 17.15 25.38
N LYS A 84 -29.07 18.15 24.62
CA LYS A 84 -30.20 18.05 23.66
C LYS A 84 -29.75 17.78 22.23
N ARG A 85 -28.45 17.61 22.01
CA ARG A 85 -27.87 17.33 20.69
C ARG A 85 -27.67 15.83 20.51
N TRP A 86 -28.00 15.33 19.33
CA TRP A 86 -27.87 13.93 18.98
C TRP A 86 -27.07 13.77 17.70
N ILE A 87 -26.16 12.79 17.69
CA ILE A 87 -25.45 12.35 16.50
C ILE A 87 -25.77 10.88 16.29
N VAL A 88 -26.37 10.55 15.15
CA VAL A 88 -26.59 9.18 14.70
C VAL A 88 -25.67 8.94 13.51
N PHE A 89 -24.72 8.02 13.69
CA PHE A 89 -23.70 7.70 12.70
C PHE A 89 -23.98 6.36 12.02
N LEU A 90 -24.01 6.35 10.69
CA LEU A 90 -24.17 5.15 9.86
C LEU A 90 -22.80 4.64 9.40
N GLU A 91 -22.46 3.40 9.77
CA GLU A 91 -21.24 2.74 9.32
C GLU A 91 -21.28 2.44 7.80
N GLY A 92 -20.11 2.41 7.17
CA GLY A 92 -19.94 2.05 5.76
C GLY A 92 -19.36 0.65 5.58
N GLY A 93 -18.99 0.31 4.34
CA GLY A 93 -18.27 -0.95 4.06
C GLY A 93 -18.74 -1.66 2.80
N TRP A 94 -18.83 -0.95 1.68
CA TRP A 94 -19.30 -1.48 0.39
C TRP A 94 -20.70 -2.11 0.40
N TYR A 95 -21.04 -2.91 -0.60
CA TYR A 95 -22.33 -3.59 -0.76
C TYR A 95 -22.14 -4.88 -1.57
N CYS A 96 -23.18 -5.70 -1.69
CA CYS A 96 -23.22 -6.85 -2.61
C CYS A 96 -24.53 -6.83 -3.40
N TYR A 97 -24.50 -7.17 -4.69
CA TYR A 97 -25.58 -6.87 -5.63
C TYR A 97 -26.12 -8.09 -6.40
N ASP A 98 -25.57 -9.29 -6.13
CA ASP A 98 -26.03 -10.57 -6.66
C ASP A 98 -25.62 -11.74 -5.74
N LYS A 99 -26.10 -12.95 -6.03
CA LYS A 99 -25.79 -14.17 -5.25
C LYS A 99 -24.28 -14.38 -5.08
N ARG A 100 -23.50 -14.22 -6.16
CA ARG A 100 -22.06 -14.47 -6.16
C ARG A 100 -21.32 -13.47 -5.27
N SER A 101 -21.61 -12.18 -5.42
CA SER A 101 -20.99 -11.11 -4.62
C SER A 101 -21.39 -11.21 -3.15
N CYS A 102 -22.65 -11.54 -2.84
CA CYS A 102 -23.11 -11.68 -1.46
C CYS A 102 -22.53 -12.93 -0.77
N ASN A 103 -22.43 -14.08 -1.46
CA ASN A 103 -21.75 -15.26 -0.91
C ASN A 103 -20.25 -15.00 -0.69
N THR A 104 -19.60 -14.33 -1.63
CA THR A 104 -18.18 -13.95 -1.48
C THR A 104 -18.00 -13.03 -0.27
N ARG A 105 -18.89 -12.05 -0.11
CA ARG A 105 -18.90 -11.14 1.04
C ARG A 105 -19.15 -11.88 2.35
N TRP A 106 -20.05 -12.87 2.37
CA TRP A 106 -20.31 -13.69 3.55
C TRP A 106 -19.06 -14.43 4.04
N HIS A 107 -18.31 -15.06 3.13
CA HIS A 107 -17.09 -15.80 3.48
C HIS A 107 -15.91 -14.90 3.87
N ARG A 108 -15.82 -13.69 3.32
CA ARG A 108 -14.67 -12.78 3.53
C ARG A 108 -14.92 -11.71 4.59
N MET A 109 -16.15 -11.22 4.73
CA MET A 109 -16.53 -10.04 5.51
C MET A 109 -17.82 -10.28 6.33
N GLN A 110 -17.91 -11.44 6.99
CA GLN A 110 -19.09 -11.84 7.76
C GLN A 110 -19.57 -10.79 8.80
N HIS A 111 -18.64 -10.00 9.37
CA HIS A 111 -18.95 -8.97 10.36
C HIS A 111 -19.80 -7.80 9.83
N LEU A 112 -19.88 -7.62 8.51
CA LEU A 112 -20.74 -6.65 7.83
C LEU A 112 -22.05 -7.27 7.32
N MET A 113 -22.36 -8.50 7.75
CA MET A 113 -23.56 -9.26 7.33
C MET A 113 -24.27 -9.92 8.52
N SER A 114 -23.74 -9.81 9.74
CA SER A 114 -24.27 -10.47 10.94
C SER A 114 -23.94 -9.69 12.21
N SER A 115 -24.86 -9.65 13.16
CA SER A 115 -24.66 -9.04 14.48
C SER A 115 -24.14 -10.00 15.56
N LYS A 116 -24.00 -11.29 15.24
CA LYS A 116 -23.65 -12.36 16.21
C LYS A 116 -22.31 -12.14 16.93
N LYS A 117 -21.36 -11.44 16.29
CA LYS A 117 -20.02 -11.17 16.81
C LYS A 117 -19.83 -9.73 17.33
N TRP A 118 -20.92 -8.96 17.47
CA TRP A 118 -20.85 -7.59 17.97
C TRP A 118 -20.52 -7.56 19.46
N GLN A 119 -19.52 -6.75 19.82
CA GLN A 119 -19.09 -6.53 21.20
C GLN A 119 -20.17 -5.83 22.03
N ALA A 120 -20.09 -5.93 23.35
CA ALA A 120 -21.05 -5.26 24.24
C ALA A 120 -20.84 -3.74 24.29
N VAL A 121 -19.59 -3.29 24.16
CA VAL A 121 -19.18 -1.88 24.20
C VAL A 121 -18.29 -1.59 23.00
N LYS A 122 -18.46 -0.43 22.38
CA LYS A 122 -17.66 0.05 21.23
C LYS A 122 -17.14 1.45 21.51
N ASN A 123 -15.85 1.67 21.26
CA ASN A 123 -15.23 2.99 21.32
C ASN A 123 -15.03 3.50 19.89
N VAL A 124 -15.55 4.69 19.56
CA VAL A 124 -15.43 5.30 18.24
C VAL A 124 -14.83 6.69 18.39
N GLY A 125 -13.87 7.03 17.52
CA GLY A 125 -13.19 8.33 17.53
C GLY A 125 -13.94 9.40 16.74
N GLY A 126 -13.22 10.49 16.46
CA GLY A 126 -13.67 11.63 15.66
C GLY A 126 -14.93 12.27 16.24
N ILE A 127 -15.95 12.43 15.41
CA ILE A 127 -17.21 13.11 15.76
C ILE A 127 -18.02 12.40 16.88
N LEU A 128 -17.72 11.13 17.17
CA LEU A 128 -18.33 10.38 18.28
C LEU A 128 -17.42 10.26 19.51
N SER A 129 -16.22 10.86 19.49
CA SER A 129 -15.34 10.89 20.67
C SER A 129 -15.95 11.75 21.76
N THR A 130 -15.78 11.32 23.01
CA THR A 130 -16.17 12.05 24.23
C THR A 130 -15.08 13.01 24.71
N LYS A 131 -13.92 13.00 24.07
CA LYS A 131 -12.79 13.87 24.41
C LYS A 131 -12.93 15.21 23.70
N ALA A 132 -12.91 16.30 24.45
CA ALA A 132 -13.06 17.65 23.89
C ALA A 132 -11.88 18.04 22.98
N GLU A 133 -10.70 17.48 23.22
CA GLU A 133 -9.49 17.70 22.43
C GLU A 133 -9.63 17.11 21.03
N GLU A 134 -10.31 15.97 20.91
CA GLU A 134 -10.56 15.28 19.65
C GLU A 134 -11.85 15.76 18.96
N ASN A 135 -12.89 16.06 19.75
CA ASN A 135 -14.21 16.47 19.29
C ASN A 135 -14.63 17.81 19.92
N PRO A 136 -14.08 18.94 19.46
CA PRO A 136 -14.19 20.22 20.17
C PRO A 136 -15.63 20.72 20.33
N TYR A 137 -16.52 20.38 19.41
CA TYR A 137 -17.87 20.95 19.37
C TYR A 137 -18.98 19.97 19.79
N TRP A 138 -18.79 18.66 19.64
CA TRP A 138 -19.85 17.66 19.89
C TRP A 138 -19.46 16.54 20.87
N TRP A 139 -18.36 16.69 21.62
CA TRP A 139 -17.93 15.68 22.61
C TRP A 139 -19.02 15.34 23.65
N ASN A 140 -19.84 16.32 24.02
CA ASN A 140 -20.93 16.18 24.98
C ASN A 140 -22.31 15.89 24.34
N ALA A 141 -22.40 15.59 23.04
CA ALA A 141 -23.67 15.19 22.40
C ALA A 141 -24.09 13.77 22.82
N ASN A 142 -25.36 13.41 22.67
CA ASN A 142 -25.76 12.01 22.70
C ASN A 142 -25.21 11.34 21.43
N HIS A 143 -24.49 10.24 21.58
CA HIS A 143 -23.79 9.56 20.49
C HIS A 143 -24.45 8.22 20.21
N VAL A 144 -24.77 7.98 18.94
CA VAL A 144 -25.32 6.71 18.45
C VAL A 144 -24.51 6.25 17.26
N PHE A 145 -24.06 5.00 17.29
CA PHE A 145 -23.37 4.34 16.20
C PHE A 145 -24.21 3.16 15.71
N VAL A 146 -24.61 3.16 14.45
CA VAL A 146 -25.41 2.10 13.83
C VAL A 146 -24.48 1.25 12.96
N PRO A 147 -24.14 0.01 13.36
CA PRO A 147 -23.26 -0.84 12.58
C PRO A 147 -23.91 -1.30 11.28
N TYR A 148 -23.10 -1.46 10.25
CA TYR A 148 -23.59 -1.81 8.92
C TYR A 148 -23.57 -3.33 8.73
N CYS A 149 -24.76 -3.94 8.73
CA CYS A 149 -24.92 -5.39 8.58
C CYS A 149 -25.87 -5.82 7.45
N THR A 150 -26.22 -4.90 6.54
CA THR A 150 -27.26 -5.11 5.53
C THR A 150 -26.75 -5.13 4.09
N SER A 151 -25.51 -4.73 3.83
CA SER A 151 -24.87 -4.84 2.51
C SER A 151 -25.62 -4.18 1.34
N ASP A 152 -26.52 -3.23 1.63
CA ASP A 152 -27.47 -2.58 0.71
C ASP A 152 -27.36 -1.04 0.69
N SER A 153 -26.24 -0.51 1.20
CA SER A 153 -25.98 0.93 1.36
C SER A 153 -27.13 1.68 2.05
N TRP A 154 -27.76 1.04 3.04
CA TRP A 154 -28.85 1.57 3.85
C TRP A 154 -30.13 1.88 3.05
N SER A 155 -30.33 1.22 1.90
CA SER A 155 -31.48 1.47 1.03
C SER A 155 -32.58 0.40 1.11
N GLY A 156 -32.26 -0.81 1.55
CA GLY A 156 -33.15 -1.97 1.43
C GLY A 156 -34.29 -2.00 2.44
N ARG A 157 -35.42 -2.60 2.03
CA ARG A 157 -36.55 -2.98 2.90
C ARG A 157 -36.97 -4.44 2.76
N ARG A 158 -36.18 -5.24 2.04
CA ARG A 158 -36.48 -6.65 1.80
C ARG A 158 -36.28 -7.49 3.08
N ALA A 159 -37.40 -7.83 3.71
CA ALA A 159 -37.43 -8.69 4.91
C ALA A 159 -37.42 -10.20 4.61
N VAL A 160 -37.71 -10.59 3.37
CA VAL A 160 -37.79 -11.99 2.94
C VAL A 160 -36.66 -12.29 1.94
N PRO A 161 -35.88 -13.37 2.12
CA PRO A 161 -34.86 -13.76 1.16
C PRO A 161 -35.42 -13.94 -0.26
N VAL A 162 -34.67 -13.50 -1.28
CA VAL A 162 -35.03 -13.74 -2.69
C VAL A 162 -34.71 -15.19 -3.06
N LEU A 163 -35.47 -15.79 -4.00
CA LEU A 163 -35.06 -17.04 -4.65
C LEU A 163 -33.57 -16.92 -5.06
N ASP A 164 -32.79 -17.93 -4.71
CA ASP A 164 -31.33 -18.02 -4.90
C ASP A 164 -30.40 -17.26 -3.94
N THR A 165 -30.88 -16.51 -2.95
CA THR A 165 -30.01 -15.94 -1.90
C THR A 165 -30.61 -16.10 -0.51
N PRO A 166 -29.89 -16.60 0.51
CA PRO A 166 -30.43 -16.75 1.86
C PRO A 166 -30.48 -15.44 2.67
N PHE A 167 -30.22 -14.28 2.04
CA PHE A 167 -29.99 -13.02 2.74
C PHE A 167 -31.18 -12.07 2.67
N THR A 168 -31.42 -11.32 3.76
CA THR A 168 -32.34 -10.17 3.83
C THR A 168 -31.58 -8.86 3.61
N PHE A 169 -32.27 -7.77 3.23
CA PHE A 169 -31.66 -6.46 2.97
C PHE A 169 -32.55 -5.36 3.55
N MET A 170 -32.27 -4.94 4.78
CA MET A 170 -33.20 -4.13 5.59
C MET A 170 -32.59 -2.79 6.06
N GLY A 171 -31.60 -2.25 5.35
CA GLY A 171 -30.85 -1.08 5.79
C GLY A 171 -31.72 0.16 6.06
N ALA A 172 -32.66 0.49 5.17
CA ALA A 172 -33.56 1.64 5.37
C ALA A 172 -34.54 1.39 6.54
N ALA A 173 -34.99 0.14 6.71
CA ALA A 173 -35.84 -0.25 7.83
C ALA A 173 -35.10 -0.15 9.18
N ILE A 174 -33.81 -0.53 9.22
CA ILE A 174 -32.97 -0.37 10.41
C ILE A 174 -32.85 1.11 10.79
N VAL A 175 -32.56 2.00 9.83
CA VAL A 175 -32.43 3.44 10.11
C VAL A 175 -33.72 4.00 10.72
N GLU A 176 -34.86 3.72 10.09
CA GLU A 176 -36.18 4.13 10.59
C GLU A 176 -36.41 3.63 12.01
N GLN A 177 -36.16 2.34 12.25
CA GLN A 177 -36.43 1.73 13.55
C GLN A 177 -35.48 2.26 14.65
N VAL A 178 -34.21 2.48 14.34
CA VAL A 178 -33.27 3.12 15.28
C VAL A 178 -33.80 4.49 15.69
N ILE A 179 -34.20 5.35 14.75
CA ILE A 179 -34.72 6.68 15.07
C ILE A 179 -35.98 6.57 15.95
N SER A 180 -36.90 5.66 15.64
CA SER A 180 -38.10 5.42 16.45
C SER A 180 -37.78 4.95 17.87
N GLU A 181 -36.80 4.06 18.07
CA GLU A 181 -36.41 3.58 19.39
C GLU A 181 -35.63 4.64 20.20
N LEU A 182 -34.95 5.58 19.54
CA LEU A 182 -34.27 6.68 20.21
C LEU A 182 -35.22 7.75 20.77
N LEU A 183 -36.44 7.89 20.23
CA LEU A 183 -37.46 8.85 20.69
C LEU A 183 -37.77 8.71 22.20
N PRO A 184 -38.26 7.56 22.70
CA PRO A 184 -38.49 7.37 24.13
C PRO A 184 -37.18 7.37 24.93
N LEU A 185 -36.04 7.18 24.25
CA LEU A 185 -34.73 7.29 24.87
C LEU A 185 -34.23 8.74 24.99
N GLY A 186 -35.07 9.74 24.74
CA GLY A 186 -34.78 11.15 24.98
C GLY A 186 -34.56 11.96 23.71
N LEU A 187 -34.54 11.35 22.53
CA LEU A 187 -34.47 12.08 21.25
C LEU A 187 -35.70 12.97 21.07
N GLN A 188 -36.87 12.59 21.61
CA GLN A 188 -38.09 13.42 21.58
C GLN A 188 -37.91 14.82 22.23
N ASN A 189 -36.94 14.94 23.14
CA ASN A 189 -36.63 16.19 23.87
C ASN A 189 -35.43 16.94 23.27
N ALA A 190 -34.92 16.49 22.12
CA ALA A 190 -33.76 17.07 21.46
C ALA A 190 -34.08 18.42 20.82
N ASN A 191 -33.03 19.19 20.53
CA ASN A 191 -33.10 20.39 19.69
C ASN A 191 -32.39 20.23 18.34
N SER A 192 -31.53 19.21 18.22
CA SER A 192 -30.81 18.94 16.99
C SER A 192 -30.49 17.45 16.86
N LEU A 193 -30.68 16.94 15.64
CA LEU A 193 -30.22 15.63 15.21
C LEU A 193 -29.30 15.78 14.00
N LEU A 194 -28.06 15.31 14.13
CA LEU A 194 -27.13 15.14 13.02
C LEU A 194 -27.15 13.67 12.58
N LEU A 195 -27.67 13.41 11.39
CA LEU A 195 -27.53 12.11 10.74
C LEU A 195 -26.23 12.13 9.92
N ALA A 196 -25.22 11.42 10.40
CA ALA A 196 -23.89 11.36 9.80
C ALA A 196 -23.59 9.96 9.29
N GLY A 197 -22.66 9.83 8.35
CA GLY A 197 -22.22 8.51 7.89
C GLY A 197 -21.04 8.61 6.93
N SER A 198 -20.24 7.55 6.89
CA SER A 198 -19.05 7.47 6.03
C SER A 198 -19.20 6.38 4.96
N SER A 199 -18.63 6.59 3.77
CA SER A 199 -18.65 5.61 2.66
C SER A 199 -20.09 5.24 2.25
N ALA A 200 -20.43 3.96 2.17
CA ALA A 200 -21.81 3.48 1.98
C ALA A 200 -22.80 4.07 3.03
N GLY A 201 -22.34 4.35 4.25
CA GLY A 201 -23.11 5.07 5.26
C GLY A 201 -23.36 6.54 4.88
N GLY A 202 -22.40 7.20 4.24
CA GLY A 202 -22.57 8.55 3.70
C GLY A 202 -23.57 8.63 2.55
N ALA A 203 -23.59 7.61 1.67
CA ALA A 203 -24.67 7.43 0.70
C ALA A 203 -26.00 7.18 1.42
N GLY A 204 -26.01 6.31 2.43
CA GLY A 204 -27.15 6.02 3.29
C GLY A 204 -27.76 7.25 3.96
N VAL A 205 -26.94 8.21 4.42
CA VAL A 205 -27.42 9.51 4.93
C VAL A 205 -28.24 10.21 3.84
N MET A 206 -27.69 10.39 2.65
CA MET A 206 -28.40 11.10 1.58
C MET A 206 -29.71 10.41 1.19
N LEU A 207 -29.73 9.07 1.17
CA LEU A 207 -30.91 8.27 0.82
C LEU A 207 -32.01 8.31 1.89
N ASN A 208 -31.66 8.44 3.17
CA ASN A 208 -32.61 8.36 4.28
C ASN A 208 -32.92 9.71 4.95
N LEU A 209 -32.19 10.79 4.63
CA LEU A 209 -32.29 12.06 5.35
C LEU A 209 -33.70 12.65 5.36
N GLU A 210 -34.37 12.70 4.22
CA GLU A 210 -35.76 13.19 4.11
C GLU A 210 -36.76 12.27 4.81
N HIS A 211 -36.49 10.96 4.83
CA HIS A 211 -37.32 10.01 5.56
C HIS A 211 -37.20 10.21 7.07
N VAL A 212 -35.98 10.41 7.59
CA VAL A 212 -35.74 10.74 9.00
C VAL A 212 -36.36 12.08 9.37
N GLN A 213 -36.23 13.10 8.52
CA GLN A 213 -36.94 14.38 8.70
C GLN A 213 -38.46 14.17 8.74
N THR A 214 -38.98 13.23 7.94
CA THR A 214 -40.40 12.89 7.93
C THR A 214 -40.86 12.23 9.21
N LEU A 215 -40.10 11.26 9.71
CA LEU A 215 -40.39 10.57 10.98
C LEU A 215 -40.39 11.53 12.17
N LEU A 216 -39.62 12.62 12.09
CA LEU A 216 -39.49 13.61 13.16
C LEU A 216 -40.40 14.84 12.99
N TYR A 217 -41.26 14.91 11.96
CA TYR A 217 -42.24 15.99 11.82
C TYR A 217 -43.11 16.23 13.08
N PRO A 218 -43.53 15.20 13.84
CA PRO A 218 -44.28 15.41 15.09
C PRO A 218 -43.49 16.13 16.20
N TYR A 219 -42.17 16.27 16.05
CA TYR A 219 -41.26 16.87 17.03
C TYR A 219 -40.58 18.12 16.45
N PRO A 220 -41.32 19.24 16.28
CA PRO A 220 -40.85 20.41 15.53
C PRO A 220 -39.63 21.11 16.15
N ASN A 221 -39.32 20.84 17.41
CA ASN A 221 -38.14 21.37 18.09
C ASN A 221 -36.83 20.72 17.60
N ILE A 222 -36.90 19.56 16.93
CA ILE A 222 -35.73 18.83 16.48
C ILE A 222 -35.35 19.29 15.07
N ILE A 223 -34.22 19.99 14.96
CA ILE A 223 -33.66 20.35 13.65
C ILE A 223 -32.81 19.18 13.14
N VAL A 224 -33.25 18.56 12.03
CA VAL A 224 -32.53 17.46 11.38
C VAL A 224 -31.54 18.02 10.34
N ARG A 225 -30.32 17.48 10.33
CA ARG A 225 -29.31 17.78 9.32
C ARG A 225 -28.55 16.52 8.92
N GLY A 226 -28.03 16.50 7.71
CA GLY A 226 -27.20 15.41 7.21
C GLY A 226 -25.72 15.77 7.10
N ILE A 227 -24.84 14.82 7.37
CA ILE A 227 -23.41 14.88 7.01
C ILE A 227 -23.08 13.64 6.20
N THR A 228 -22.72 13.82 4.92
CA THR A 228 -22.20 12.73 4.09
C THR A 228 -20.69 12.85 4.01
N ASP A 229 -19.99 11.80 4.46
CA ASP A 229 -18.53 11.68 4.35
C ASP A 229 -18.19 10.57 3.36
N SER A 230 -17.47 10.91 2.30
CA SER A 230 -16.98 9.93 1.32
C SER A 230 -18.11 9.09 0.69
N GLY A 231 -19.32 9.64 0.63
CA GLY A 231 -20.52 9.01 0.05
C GLY A 231 -20.93 9.59 -1.30
N TRP A 232 -20.16 10.55 -1.83
CA TRP A 232 -20.46 11.24 -3.08
C TRP A 232 -19.70 10.61 -4.25
N PHE A 233 -20.33 9.64 -4.90
CA PHE A 233 -19.77 8.93 -6.05
C PHE A 233 -20.23 9.51 -7.40
N LEU A 234 -19.45 9.23 -8.45
CA LEU A 234 -19.74 9.55 -9.85
C LEU A 234 -20.06 8.28 -10.66
N ASP A 235 -21.08 8.35 -11.50
CA ASP A 235 -21.49 7.37 -12.51
C ASP A 235 -20.73 7.58 -13.82
N ARG A 236 -19.44 7.23 -13.82
CA ARG A 236 -18.52 7.40 -14.95
C ARG A 236 -18.06 6.07 -15.53
N ALA A 237 -17.54 6.12 -16.76
CA ALA A 237 -16.96 4.96 -17.42
C ALA A 237 -15.64 4.55 -16.74
N PRO A 238 -15.43 3.26 -16.42
CA PRO A 238 -14.20 2.80 -15.79
C PRO A 238 -12.97 2.99 -16.70
N TYR A 239 -11.77 3.02 -16.12
CA TYR A 239 -10.50 3.13 -16.84
C TYR A 239 -10.22 1.94 -17.76
N SER A 240 -10.46 0.70 -17.29
CA SER A 240 -10.31 -0.52 -18.09
C SER A 240 -11.62 -1.30 -18.17
N HIS A 241 -11.98 -1.70 -19.39
CA HIS A 241 -13.16 -2.52 -19.70
C HIS A 241 -12.93 -4.04 -19.56
N TYR A 242 -11.69 -4.49 -19.30
CA TYR A 242 -11.30 -5.91 -19.31
C TYR A 242 -11.33 -6.59 -17.92
N SER A 243 -11.93 -5.96 -16.91
CA SER A 243 -12.05 -6.53 -15.57
C SER A 243 -13.30 -7.40 -15.41
N GLU A 244 -13.20 -8.50 -14.66
CA GLU A 244 -14.32 -9.32 -14.20
C GLU A 244 -15.31 -8.54 -13.28
N SER A 245 -14.95 -7.33 -12.82
CA SER A 245 -15.80 -6.50 -11.95
C SER A 245 -16.84 -5.72 -12.74
N LEU A 246 -18.11 -5.85 -12.34
CA LEU A 246 -19.22 -5.12 -12.95
C LEU A 246 -19.08 -3.60 -12.73
N ALA A 247 -19.32 -2.80 -13.77
CA ALA A 247 -19.29 -1.34 -13.67
C ALA A 247 -20.25 -0.81 -12.60
N SER A 248 -19.86 0.26 -11.91
CA SER A 248 -20.57 0.82 -10.73
C SER A 248 -22.06 1.06 -10.95
N VAL A 249 -22.43 1.58 -12.13
CA VAL A 249 -23.84 1.82 -12.50
C VAL A 249 -24.63 0.51 -12.58
N GLU A 250 -24.07 -0.51 -13.22
CA GLU A 250 -24.72 -1.81 -13.37
C GLU A 250 -24.79 -2.56 -12.04
N ALA A 251 -23.78 -2.42 -11.19
CA ALA A 251 -23.79 -2.93 -9.82
C ALA A 251 -24.93 -2.31 -8.98
N ILE A 252 -25.12 -0.99 -9.05
CA ILE A 252 -26.22 -0.31 -8.35
C ILE A 252 -27.59 -0.70 -8.92
N LYS A 253 -27.75 -0.81 -10.24
CA LYS A 253 -29.01 -1.29 -10.84
C LYS A 253 -29.39 -2.68 -10.35
N LYS A 254 -28.45 -3.63 -10.38
CA LYS A 254 -28.66 -4.99 -9.85
C LYS A 254 -28.96 -4.97 -8.34
N GLY A 255 -28.17 -4.20 -7.59
CA GLY A 255 -28.31 -4.05 -6.15
C GLY A 255 -29.69 -3.53 -5.75
N LEU A 256 -30.17 -2.43 -6.35
CA LEU A 256 -31.48 -1.86 -6.01
C LEU A 256 -32.64 -2.83 -6.22
N ASN A 257 -32.57 -3.67 -7.26
CA ASN A 257 -33.56 -4.72 -7.48
C ASN A 257 -33.47 -5.81 -6.40
N LEU A 258 -32.24 -6.28 -6.10
CA LEU A 258 -32.00 -7.29 -5.07
C LEU A 258 -32.44 -6.81 -3.68
N TRP A 259 -32.16 -5.56 -3.33
CA TRP A 259 -32.38 -5.03 -1.97
C TRP A 259 -33.80 -4.54 -1.71
N ASP A 260 -34.64 -4.45 -2.76
CA ASP A 260 -35.87 -3.62 -2.72
C ASP A 260 -35.53 -2.18 -2.28
N GLY A 261 -34.54 -1.61 -2.95
CA GLY A 261 -33.89 -0.35 -2.58
C GLY A 261 -34.83 0.84 -2.71
N GLN A 262 -35.04 1.55 -1.60
CA GLN A 262 -35.88 2.74 -1.54
C GLN A 262 -35.08 4.00 -1.85
N MET A 263 -35.59 4.79 -2.80
CA MET A 263 -35.00 6.08 -3.19
C MET A 263 -35.89 7.24 -2.70
N PRO A 264 -35.31 8.41 -2.36
CA PRO A 264 -36.06 9.59 -1.96
C PRO A 264 -37.17 9.94 -2.96
N LYS A 265 -38.39 10.19 -2.46
CA LYS A 265 -39.61 10.34 -3.28
C LYS A 265 -39.48 11.43 -4.36
N THR A 266 -38.94 12.59 -4.00
CA THR A 266 -38.73 13.73 -4.92
C THR A 266 -37.73 13.38 -6.03
N CYS A 267 -36.63 12.71 -5.69
CA CYS A 267 -35.65 12.25 -6.68
C CYS A 267 -36.21 11.15 -7.59
N LYS A 268 -36.91 10.17 -7.01
CA LYS A 268 -37.57 9.08 -7.77
C LYS A 268 -38.60 9.64 -8.75
N ALA A 269 -39.33 10.69 -8.37
CA ALA A 269 -40.27 11.38 -9.27
C ALA A 269 -39.55 12.06 -10.46
N LYS A 270 -38.36 12.65 -10.21
CA LYS A 270 -37.53 13.25 -11.26
C LYS A 270 -36.94 12.21 -12.22
N TYR A 271 -36.51 11.05 -11.72
CA TYR A 271 -35.93 9.96 -12.51
C TYR A 271 -36.84 8.74 -12.57
N LYS A 272 -38.09 8.94 -13.01
CA LYS A 272 -39.16 7.93 -12.96
C LYS A 272 -38.77 6.56 -13.57
N HIS A 273 -38.05 6.57 -14.69
CA HIS A 273 -37.63 5.36 -15.40
C HIS A 273 -36.24 4.84 -14.99
N GLU A 274 -35.46 5.65 -14.26
CA GLU A 274 -34.08 5.34 -13.89
C GLU A 274 -33.80 5.72 -12.43
N PRO A 275 -34.54 5.13 -11.46
CA PRO A 275 -34.46 5.54 -10.06
C PRO A 275 -33.06 5.33 -9.45
N TRP A 276 -32.24 4.44 -10.03
CA TRP A 276 -30.84 4.22 -9.66
C TRP A 276 -29.98 5.49 -9.72
N ARG A 277 -30.36 6.48 -10.53
CA ARG A 277 -29.69 7.78 -10.58
C ARG A 277 -29.70 8.51 -9.25
N CYS A 278 -30.69 8.26 -8.40
CA CYS A 278 -30.79 8.85 -7.07
C CYS A 278 -29.75 8.33 -6.08
N PHE A 279 -29.03 7.26 -6.42
CA PHE A 279 -27.92 6.77 -5.61
C PHE A 279 -26.70 7.70 -5.67
N PHE A 280 -26.55 8.47 -6.74
CA PHE A 280 -25.40 9.36 -6.95
C PHE A 280 -25.67 10.75 -6.39
N GLY A 281 -24.82 11.20 -5.45
CA GLY A 281 -25.03 12.42 -4.66
C GLY A 281 -25.33 13.66 -5.51
N TYR A 282 -24.59 13.89 -6.60
CA TYR A 282 -24.80 15.07 -7.45
C TYR A 282 -26.13 15.09 -8.21
N ARG A 283 -26.77 13.93 -8.41
CA ARG A 283 -28.10 13.81 -9.03
C ARG A 283 -29.21 13.95 -7.99
N LEU A 284 -28.98 13.45 -6.78
CA LEU A 284 -29.92 13.48 -5.66
C LEU A 284 -29.97 14.85 -4.96
N TYR A 285 -28.81 15.45 -4.70
CA TYR A 285 -28.65 16.68 -3.92
C TYR A 285 -29.60 17.82 -4.32
N PRO A 286 -29.83 18.11 -5.63
CA PRO A 286 -30.76 19.17 -6.04
C PRO A 286 -32.22 18.95 -5.62
N THR A 287 -32.57 17.76 -5.14
CA THR A 287 -33.94 17.40 -4.70
C THR A 287 -34.09 17.27 -3.19
N LEU A 288 -32.99 17.44 -2.43
CA LEU A 288 -32.99 17.44 -0.97
C LEU A 288 -33.45 18.80 -0.44
N LEU A 289 -34.31 18.77 0.57
CA LEU A 289 -34.82 19.95 1.27
C LEU A 289 -34.07 20.16 2.58
N THR A 290 -33.69 19.06 3.22
CA THR A 290 -32.97 19.02 4.48
C THR A 290 -31.50 19.43 4.26
N PRO A 291 -30.92 20.30 5.12
CA PRO A 291 -29.52 20.71 4.98
C PRO A 291 -28.56 19.53 5.02
N LEU A 292 -27.69 19.43 4.01
CA LEU A 292 -26.64 18.42 3.91
C LEU A 292 -25.27 19.11 3.85
N PHE A 293 -24.35 18.67 4.70
CA PHE A 293 -22.93 18.98 4.58
C PHE A 293 -22.22 17.85 3.82
N VAL A 294 -21.46 18.20 2.79
CA VAL A 294 -20.73 17.22 1.97
C VAL A 294 -19.24 17.28 2.31
N PHE A 295 -18.72 16.20 2.90
CA PHE A 295 -17.29 15.95 2.97
C PHE A 295 -16.93 14.92 1.89
N GLN A 296 -15.93 15.23 1.06
CA GLN A 296 -15.48 14.31 0.02
C GLN A 296 -14.01 14.52 -0.33
N TRP A 297 -13.21 13.46 -0.30
CA TRP A 297 -11.86 13.47 -0.87
C TRP A 297 -11.96 13.66 -2.38
N LEU A 298 -11.24 14.63 -2.95
CA LEU A 298 -11.23 14.83 -4.41
C LEU A 298 -10.59 13.64 -5.14
N PHE A 299 -9.74 12.88 -4.46
CA PHE A 299 -9.14 11.64 -4.96
C PHE A 299 -9.55 10.47 -4.07
N ASP A 300 -10.86 10.23 -3.97
CA ASP A 300 -11.43 9.17 -3.12
C ASP A 300 -11.05 7.76 -3.61
N GLU A 301 -10.50 6.95 -2.71
CA GLU A 301 -10.02 5.60 -3.03
C GLU A 301 -11.14 4.64 -3.45
N ALA A 302 -12.34 4.78 -2.88
CA ALA A 302 -13.46 3.93 -3.23
C ALA A 302 -13.98 4.28 -4.64
N GLN A 303 -13.95 5.56 -5.04
CA GLN A 303 -14.22 5.94 -6.43
C GLN A 303 -13.16 5.38 -7.40
N MET A 304 -11.87 5.49 -7.06
CA MET A 304 -10.78 4.95 -7.90
C MET A 304 -10.92 3.42 -8.09
N THR A 305 -11.28 2.71 -7.02
CA THR A 305 -11.56 1.27 -7.04
C THR A 305 -12.77 0.96 -7.92
N ALA A 306 -13.84 1.73 -7.79
CA ALA A 306 -15.06 1.57 -8.57
C ALA A 306 -14.86 1.86 -10.07
N ASP A 307 -13.95 2.79 -10.39
CA ASP A 307 -13.55 3.12 -11.75
C ASP A 307 -12.56 2.09 -12.35
N ASN A 308 -12.20 1.03 -11.62
CA ASN A 308 -11.24 0.02 -12.06
C ASN A 308 -9.91 0.62 -12.54
N VAL A 309 -9.49 1.73 -11.92
CA VAL A 309 -8.18 2.32 -12.16
C VAL A 309 -7.09 1.44 -11.56
N GLY A 310 -7.45 0.66 -10.52
CA GLY A 310 -6.50 0.19 -9.53
C GLY A 310 -5.95 1.39 -8.75
N ALA A 311 -4.86 1.20 -8.02
CA ALA A 311 -4.04 2.37 -7.78
C ALA A 311 -3.34 2.79 -9.10
N PRO A 312 -3.03 4.06 -9.29
CA PRO A 312 -2.41 4.56 -10.51
C PRO A 312 -0.88 4.38 -10.51
N MET A 313 -0.33 3.80 -11.59
CA MET A 313 1.13 3.54 -11.75
C MET A 313 1.72 4.04 -13.05
N THR A 314 0.87 4.15 -14.05
CA THR A 314 1.24 4.69 -15.35
C THR A 314 0.79 6.13 -15.42
N LYS A 315 1.46 6.92 -16.25
CA LYS A 315 1.01 8.27 -16.60
C LYS A 315 -0.46 8.28 -17.03
N GLN A 316 -0.91 7.27 -17.79
CA GLN A 316 -2.30 7.16 -18.26
C GLN A 316 -3.31 6.95 -17.11
N GLN A 317 -2.97 6.13 -16.11
CA GLN A 317 -3.81 5.97 -14.92
C GLN A 317 -3.82 7.26 -14.08
N TRP A 318 -2.67 7.91 -13.89
CA TRP A 318 -2.61 9.20 -13.21
C TRP A 318 -3.40 10.28 -13.94
N ASP A 319 -3.31 10.37 -15.26
CA ASP A 319 -4.12 11.27 -16.08
C ASP A 319 -5.63 11.01 -15.89
N TYR A 320 -6.03 9.75 -15.75
CA TYR A 320 -7.41 9.39 -15.43
C TYR A 320 -7.83 9.85 -14.03
N VAL A 321 -6.98 9.63 -13.01
CA VAL A 321 -7.21 10.07 -11.62
C VAL A 321 -7.27 11.59 -11.52
N HIS A 322 -6.45 12.31 -12.27
CA HIS A 322 -6.54 13.77 -12.38
C HIS A 322 -7.90 14.22 -12.92
N LYS A 323 -8.33 13.63 -14.05
CA LYS A 323 -9.66 13.89 -14.63
C LYS A 323 -10.79 13.50 -13.69
N MET A 324 -10.60 12.51 -12.82
CA MET A 324 -11.53 12.14 -11.75
C MET A 324 -11.69 13.26 -10.73
N GLY A 325 -10.57 13.76 -10.18
CA GLY A 325 -10.59 14.88 -9.23
C GLY A 325 -11.26 16.13 -9.80
N ASP A 326 -11.01 16.46 -11.06
CA ASP A 326 -11.67 17.58 -11.74
C ASP A 326 -13.18 17.38 -11.93
N SER A 327 -13.60 16.14 -12.20
CA SER A 327 -15.01 15.80 -12.32
C SER A 327 -15.73 15.89 -10.98
N LEU A 328 -15.10 15.41 -9.90
CA LEU A 328 -15.62 15.57 -8.53
C LEU A 328 -15.74 17.04 -8.17
N ARG A 329 -14.68 17.83 -8.38
CA ARG A 329 -14.68 19.29 -8.17
C ARG A 329 -15.83 19.97 -8.92
N THR A 330 -16.05 19.59 -10.18
CA THR A 330 -17.14 20.13 -11.01
C THR A 330 -18.51 19.74 -10.47
N SER A 331 -18.68 18.54 -9.94
CA SER A 331 -19.95 18.09 -9.36
C SER A 331 -20.39 18.91 -8.14
N PHE A 332 -19.44 19.55 -7.43
CA PHE A 332 -19.72 20.40 -6.27
C PHE A 332 -20.11 21.84 -6.60
N ARG A 333 -20.17 22.25 -7.88
CA ARG A 333 -20.49 23.64 -8.26
C ARG A 333 -21.78 24.14 -7.59
N ASN A 334 -22.80 23.30 -7.48
CA ASN A 334 -24.10 23.66 -6.93
C ASN A 334 -24.32 23.21 -5.47
N VAL A 335 -23.29 22.70 -4.78
CA VAL A 335 -23.41 22.22 -3.38
C VAL A 335 -23.21 23.37 -2.39
N THR A 336 -24.18 23.64 -1.52
CA THR A 336 -24.14 24.84 -0.67
C THR A 336 -23.08 24.77 0.41
N SER A 337 -22.85 23.58 0.99
CA SER A 337 -21.90 23.37 2.08
C SER A 337 -21.03 22.16 1.78
N VAL A 338 -19.74 22.39 1.52
CA VAL A 338 -18.81 21.35 1.07
C VAL A 338 -17.42 21.58 1.65
N PHE A 339 -16.78 20.49 2.05
CA PHE A 339 -15.38 20.42 2.43
C PHE A 339 -14.69 19.32 1.60
N ALA A 340 -13.91 19.72 0.61
CA ALA A 340 -13.33 18.83 -0.40
C ALA A 340 -11.82 19.06 -0.59
N PRO A 341 -10.98 18.38 0.22
CA PRO A 341 -9.53 18.48 0.14
C PRO A 341 -8.97 17.66 -1.03
N SER A 342 -7.84 18.10 -1.59
CA SER A 342 -7.10 17.35 -2.63
C SER A 342 -6.16 16.32 -2.02
N CYS A 343 -6.71 15.29 -1.38
CA CYS A 343 -5.95 14.17 -0.82
C CYS A 343 -6.45 12.83 -1.36
N ILE A 344 -5.57 11.83 -1.40
CA ILE A 344 -5.93 10.43 -1.61
C ILE A 344 -6.20 9.83 -0.23
N SER A 345 -7.46 9.48 0.03
CA SER A 345 -7.90 8.79 1.24
C SER A 345 -9.34 8.33 1.07
N HIS A 346 -9.88 7.68 2.10
CA HIS A 346 -11.29 7.36 2.20
C HIS A 346 -11.78 7.46 3.65
N SER A 347 -12.93 8.09 3.86
CA SER A 347 -13.54 8.42 5.16
C SER A 347 -12.71 9.32 6.09
N ILE A 348 -13.36 10.05 6.99
CA ILE A 348 -12.68 10.92 7.97
C ILE A 348 -13.42 11.05 9.31
N LEU A 349 -14.75 11.03 9.33
CA LEU A 349 -15.54 11.51 10.49
C LEU A 349 -15.33 10.72 11.79
N THR A 350 -14.88 9.47 11.69
CA THR A 350 -14.62 8.60 12.87
C THR A 350 -13.14 8.43 13.17
N LYS A 351 -12.25 9.05 12.38
CA LYS A 351 -10.80 9.03 12.62
C LYS A 351 -10.43 10.06 13.69
N ARG A 352 -9.44 9.74 14.52
CA ARG A 352 -9.04 10.59 15.66
C ARG A 352 -8.40 11.90 15.23
N ASP A 353 -7.72 11.88 14.10
CA ASP A 353 -7.00 12.98 13.46
C ASP A 353 -7.87 13.86 12.57
N TRP A 354 -9.20 13.65 12.51
CA TRP A 354 -10.11 14.44 11.67
C TRP A 354 -10.06 15.95 11.92
N HIS A 355 -9.65 16.36 13.12
CA HIS A 355 -9.50 17.75 13.53
C HIS A 355 -8.24 18.43 12.98
N LEU A 356 -7.27 17.66 12.49
CA LEU A 356 -6.02 18.16 11.91
C LEU A 356 -6.20 18.61 10.45
N LEU A 357 -7.18 18.06 9.74
CA LEU A 357 -7.43 18.35 8.33
C LEU A 357 -8.00 19.75 8.12
N LYS A 358 -7.34 20.57 7.28
CA LYS A 358 -7.71 21.97 7.00
C LYS A 358 -7.75 22.29 5.51
N ILE A 359 -8.55 23.29 5.13
CA ILE A 359 -8.52 23.97 3.83
C ILE A 359 -8.61 25.47 4.13
N ASP A 360 -7.74 26.29 3.52
CA ASP A 360 -7.63 27.73 3.81
C ASP A 360 -7.56 28.01 5.34
N ASP A 361 -6.76 27.22 6.09
CA ASP A 361 -6.62 27.25 7.56
C ASP A 361 -7.88 26.96 8.40
N VAL A 362 -8.99 26.59 7.76
CA VAL A 362 -10.23 26.19 8.43
C VAL A 362 -10.25 24.67 8.55
N SER A 363 -10.30 24.15 9.79
CA SER A 363 -10.42 22.71 10.05
C SER A 363 -11.81 22.17 9.75
N LEU A 364 -11.92 20.87 9.46
CA LEU A 364 -13.21 20.21 9.24
C LEU A 364 -14.22 20.42 10.39
N PRO A 365 -13.86 20.25 11.69
CA PRO A 365 -14.78 20.53 12.79
C PRO A 365 -15.24 21.99 12.83
N GLN A 366 -14.35 22.95 12.54
CA GLN A 366 -14.69 24.38 12.47
C GLN A 366 -15.67 24.67 11.33
N ALA A 367 -15.46 24.09 10.14
CA ALA A 367 -16.35 24.23 9.00
C ALA A 367 -17.74 23.64 9.28
N LEU A 368 -17.80 22.46 9.92
CA LEU A 368 -19.06 21.86 10.35
C LEU A 368 -19.77 22.70 11.40
N ARG A 369 -19.04 23.28 12.36
CA ARG A 369 -19.63 24.15 13.39
C ARG A 369 -20.17 25.44 12.78
N CYS A 370 -19.42 26.03 11.85
CA CYS A 370 -19.85 27.15 11.05
C CYS A 370 -21.17 26.84 10.31
N TRP A 371 -21.25 25.66 9.71
CA TRP A 371 -22.45 25.21 9.01
C TRP A 371 -23.65 24.97 9.93
N GLU A 372 -23.45 24.33 11.07
CA GLU A 372 -24.49 24.10 12.07
C GLU A 372 -25.09 25.42 12.57
N ILE A 373 -24.26 26.43 12.84
CA ILE A 373 -24.70 27.76 13.28
C ILE A 373 -25.51 28.47 12.17
N ASN A 374 -24.99 28.52 10.94
CA ASN A 374 -25.62 29.25 9.85
C ASN A 374 -26.95 28.63 9.37
N THR A 375 -27.10 27.33 9.52
CA THR A 375 -28.36 26.63 9.23
C THR A 375 -29.40 26.80 10.33
N ASN A 376 -29.01 27.15 11.58
CA ASN A 376 -29.96 27.52 12.63
C ASN A 376 -30.66 28.87 12.32
N PHE A 377 -29.93 29.86 11.77
CA PHE A 377 -30.48 31.19 11.51
C PHE A 377 -31.48 31.24 10.35
N LYS A 378 -31.30 30.43 9.30
CA LYS A 378 -32.25 30.38 8.17
C LYS A 378 -33.61 29.77 8.53
N ASN A 379 -33.66 28.87 9.52
CA ASN A 379 -34.92 28.26 9.97
C ASN A 379 -35.73 29.15 10.93
N ASN A 380 -35.09 30.11 11.60
CA ASN A 380 -35.79 31.07 12.46
C ASN A 380 -36.47 32.23 11.69
N GLY A 381 -36.31 32.29 10.35
CA GLY A 381 -36.90 33.34 9.50
C GLY A 381 -38.19 32.93 8.77
N ILE A 382 -38.69 31.71 8.95
CA ILE A 382 -39.93 31.25 8.30
C ILE A 382 -41.06 31.25 9.34
N SER A 383 -41.78 32.38 9.42
CA SER A 383 -43.08 32.42 10.09
C SER A 383 -44.04 31.42 9.42
N PRO A 384 -44.84 30.66 10.17
CA PRO A 384 -45.79 29.72 9.58
C PRO A 384 -46.91 30.52 8.90
N VAL A 385 -47.00 30.41 7.58
CA VAL A 385 -48.09 30.99 6.80
C VAL A 385 -49.40 30.35 7.27
N ARG A 386 -50.28 31.20 7.84
CA ARG A 386 -51.66 30.88 8.21
C ARG A 386 -52.45 30.37 7.00
N GLY A 387 -53.40 29.49 7.30
CA GLY A 387 -54.14 28.70 6.34
C GLY A 387 -55.02 29.47 5.35
N LEU A 388 -55.26 28.76 4.23
CA LEU A 388 -56.49 28.69 3.46
C LEU A 388 -57.20 30.01 3.06
N ARG A 389 -57.13 30.31 1.76
CA ARG A 389 -58.34 30.66 1.01
C ARG A 389 -58.23 30.26 -0.46
N ARG A 390 -59.08 29.31 -0.88
CA ARG A 390 -59.47 29.05 -2.27
C ARG A 390 -59.94 30.36 -2.91
N LYS A 391 -59.53 30.61 -4.15
CA LYS A 391 -60.41 31.16 -5.19
C LYS A 391 -59.90 30.80 -6.58
N ASN A 392 -60.83 30.28 -7.37
CA ASN A 392 -60.75 29.98 -8.80
C ASN A 392 -60.37 31.19 -9.64
N GLY A 393 -59.88 30.92 -10.86
CA GLY A 393 -60.26 31.70 -12.03
C GLY A 393 -59.12 32.15 -12.93
N GLY A 394 -58.93 31.42 -14.04
CA GLY A 394 -58.97 31.98 -15.39
C GLY A 394 -57.82 32.87 -15.89
N GLY A 395 -57.29 32.51 -17.05
CA GLY A 395 -57.06 33.50 -18.11
C GLY A 395 -55.61 33.73 -18.56
N LYS A 396 -55.26 33.04 -19.66
CA LYS A 396 -54.60 33.54 -20.89
C LYS A 396 -53.58 34.70 -20.79
N GLY A 397 -52.45 34.51 -21.49
CA GLY A 397 -51.84 35.61 -22.25
C GLY A 397 -50.33 35.51 -22.45
N ASN A 398 -49.92 34.94 -23.59
CA ASN A 398 -48.60 35.16 -24.19
C ASN A 398 -48.36 36.66 -24.46
N HIS A 399 -47.13 37.16 -24.29
CA HIS A 399 -46.36 37.69 -25.43
C HIS A 399 -44.91 38.04 -25.05
N LEU A 400 -44.01 37.62 -25.93
CA LEU A 400 -42.64 38.10 -26.07
C LEU A 400 -42.60 39.57 -26.48
N SER A 401 -41.55 40.30 -26.09
CA SER A 401 -40.64 40.95 -27.05
C SER A 401 -39.41 41.58 -26.39
N ASN A 402 -38.33 41.55 -27.18
CA ASN A 402 -36.98 42.02 -26.95
C ASN A 402 -36.83 43.56 -27.00
N SER A 403 -35.74 44.07 -26.42
CA SER A 403 -34.70 44.95 -27.04
C SER A 403 -33.96 45.72 -25.92
N THR A 404 -32.68 45.46 -25.61
CA THR A 404 -31.40 45.84 -26.27
C THR A 404 -30.99 47.32 -26.19
N HIS A 405 -29.72 47.51 -25.80
CA HIS A 405 -28.82 48.69 -25.95
C HIS A 405 -29.02 49.85 -24.95
N MET A 406 -27.99 50.43 -24.30
CA MET A 406 -26.66 50.83 -24.80
C MET A 406 -25.53 50.77 -23.75
N VAL A 407 -24.30 50.80 -24.29
CA VAL A 407 -22.98 50.73 -23.64
C VAL A 407 -22.24 52.07 -23.80
N GLY A 408 -21.45 52.44 -22.78
CA GLY A 408 -20.23 53.27 -22.87
C GLY A 408 -20.43 54.78 -22.70
N GLN A 409 -19.56 55.57 -22.05
CA GLN A 409 -18.12 55.46 -21.85
C GLN A 409 -17.59 56.45 -20.75
N HIS A 410 -16.55 55.99 -20.03
CA HIS A 410 -15.27 56.65 -19.69
C HIS A 410 -15.07 57.93 -18.83
N LYS A 411 -14.14 57.73 -17.85
CA LYS A 411 -12.95 58.56 -17.47
C LYS A 411 -13.23 59.80 -16.58
N LYS A 412 -12.40 60.26 -15.63
CA LYS A 412 -10.95 60.10 -15.32
C LYS A 412 -10.62 60.72 -13.93
N LYS A 413 -9.70 60.08 -13.19
CA LYS A 413 -8.52 60.60 -12.43
C LYS A 413 -8.60 61.82 -11.45
N ARG A 414 -8.32 61.50 -10.16
CA ARG A 414 -7.09 61.73 -9.34
C ARG A 414 -6.70 63.14 -8.78
N ARG A 415 -6.18 63.08 -7.53
CA ARG A 415 -5.28 64.01 -6.75
C ARG A 415 -5.99 65.16 -5.98
N LYS A 416 -5.59 65.64 -4.79
CA LYS A 416 -4.53 65.35 -3.78
C LYS A 416 -4.82 66.21 -2.52
N ASN A 417 -4.38 65.72 -1.35
CA ASN A 417 -3.82 66.43 -0.17
C ASN A 417 -4.64 67.43 0.67
N GLY A 418 -4.70 67.14 1.98
CA GLY A 418 -4.85 68.09 3.10
C GLY A 418 -4.29 67.44 4.38
N LEU A 419 -3.39 68.13 5.09
CA LEU A 419 -2.51 67.62 6.15
C LEU A 419 -3.02 67.99 7.56
N LYS A 420 -2.79 67.08 8.53
CA LYS A 420 -2.45 67.22 9.97
C LYS A 420 -3.27 68.16 10.89
N ILE A 421 -3.61 67.64 12.09
CA ILE A 421 -3.17 68.18 13.40
C ILE A 421 -3.16 67.04 14.46
N ARG A 422 -2.14 67.11 15.33
CA ARG A 422 -1.77 66.22 16.44
C ARG A 422 -2.46 66.69 17.73
N THR A 423 -2.90 65.77 18.58
CA THR A 423 -2.89 65.94 20.04
C THR A 423 -2.35 64.67 20.72
N LYS A 424 -1.45 64.88 21.68
CA LYS A 424 -0.70 63.86 22.43
C LYS A 424 -1.37 63.57 23.78
N LYS A 425 -1.45 62.27 24.11
CA LYS A 425 -1.32 61.58 25.42
C LYS A 425 -1.66 62.31 26.73
N ASN A 426 -2.46 61.63 27.56
CA ASN A 426 -2.08 61.34 28.95
C ASN A 426 -2.55 59.95 29.41
N LYS A 427 -1.70 59.26 30.18
CA LYS A 427 -1.85 57.91 30.75
C LYS A 427 -2.51 57.98 32.15
N ARG A 428 -3.30 56.96 32.48
CA ARG A 428 -3.46 56.23 33.77
C ARG A 428 -4.60 55.23 33.53
N GLY A 429 -4.43 53.92 33.52
CA GLY A 429 -3.95 53.06 34.61
C GLY A 429 -5.16 52.25 35.13
N GLY A 430 -5.50 51.14 34.48
CA GLY A 430 -6.63 50.28 34.87
C GLY A 430 -6.48 48.88 34.27
N ALA A 431 -6.20 47.89 35.11
CA ALA A 431 -5.88 46.52 34.73
C ALA A 431 -7.08 45.79 34.11
N ARG A 432 -6.88 45.26 32.90
CA ARG A 432 -7.83 44.36 32.22
C ARG A 432 -7.69 42.93 32.76
N ARG A 433 -8.72 42.42 33.42
CA ARG A 433 -8.99 40.97 33.51
C ARG A 433 -9.54 40.51 32.16
N ASN A 434 -8.68 39.89 31.33
CA ASN A 434 -9.10 39.23 30.10
C ASN A 434 -9.68 37.84 30.45
N GLY A 435 -11.00 37.77 30.63
CA GLY A 435 -11.74 36.54 30.36
C GLY A 435 -11.88 36.39 28.85
N GLN A 436 -11.13 35.48 28.24
CA GLN A 436 -11.29 35.13 26.82
C GLN A 436 -12.66 34.46 26.61
N LYS A 437 -13.68 35.28 26.31
CA LYS A 437 -14.85 34.84 25.55
C LYS A 437 -14.38 34.55 24.12
N PHE A 438 -14.40 33.29 23.71
CA PHE A 438 -14.26 32.91 22.30
C PHE A 438 -15.51 33.36 21.53
N GLY A 439 -15.57 34.64 21.17
CA GLY A 439 -16.50 35.17 20.18
C GLY A 439 -15.89 35.00 18.80
N LEU A 440 -16.40 34.05 18.00
CA LEU A 440 -16.15 34.02 16.57
C LEU A 440 -16.82 35.26 15.93
N HIS A 441 -16.01 36.17 15.38
CA HIS A 441 -16.50 37.29 14.58
C HIS A 441 -17.26 36.75 13.35
N ASN A 442 -18.49 37.22 13.16
CA ASN A 442 -19.50 36.66 12.25
C ASN A 442 -19.20 36.87 10.73
N ASP A 443 -18.12 37.57 10.37
CA ASP A 443 -17.78 37.92 8.97
C ASP A 443 -16.83 36.92 8.26
N SER A 444 -16.44 35.81 8.88
CA SER A 444 -15.39 34.90 8.35
C SER A 444 -15.80 33.44 8.08
N CYS A 445 -17.10 33.13 8.17
CA CYS A 445 -17.59 31.76 8.11
C CYS A 445 -17.67 31.21 6.66
N LYS A 446 -16.59 30.58 6.15
CA LYS A 446 -16.57 29.94 4.83
C LYS A 446 -17.28 28.58 4.86
N MET A 447 -18.37 28.46 4.13
CA MET A 447 -19.20 27.24 4.04
C MET A 447 -18.82 26.33 2.86
N ARG A 448 -18.06 26.87 1.91
CA ARG A 448 -17.58 26.16 0.72
C ARG A 448 -16.07 26.18 0.69
N LEU A 449 -15.49 25.05 1.07
CA LEU A 449 -14.05 24.83 1.15
C LEU A 449 -13.72 23.70 0.19
N ILE A 450 -13.31 24.06 -1.02
CA ILE A 450 -12.84 23.11 -2.04
C ILE A 450 -11.41 23.48 -2.34
N GLU A 451 -10.54 22.48 -2.33
CA GLU A 451 -9.11 22.70 -2.53
C GLU A 451 -8.82 23.32 -3.90
N ARG A 452 -7.95 24.33 -3.91
CA ARG A 452 -7.64 25.10 -5.12
C ARG A 452 -6.62 24.40 -6.01
N CYS A 453 -5.71 23.66 -5.40
CA CYS A 453 -4.70 22.90 -6.13
C CYS A 453 -5.33 21.63 -6.75
N SER A 454 -4.93 21.33 -7.99
CA SER A 454 -5.53 20.29 -8.83
C SER A 454 -4.84 18.93 -8.74
N TRP A 455 -3.80 18.79 -7.93
CA TRP A 455 -2.97 17.58 -7.85
C TRP A 455 -3.25 16.74 -6.60
N PRO A 456 -3.16 15.41 -6.65
CA PRO A 456 -3.27 14.56 -5.48
C PRO A 456 -2.24 14.93 -4.41
N GLN A 457 -2.67 14.95 -3.15
CA GLN A 457 -1.85 15.28 -1.98
C GLN A 457 -1.24 16.68 -1.96
N CYS A 458 -1.80 17.62 -2.72
CA CYS A 458 -1.30 19.01 -2.72
C CYS A 458 -1.71 19.82 -1.48
N ASN A 459 -2.59 19.29 -0.63
CA ASN A 459 -2.94 19.89 0.65
C ASN A 459 -1.96 19.39 1.73
N HIS A 460 -1.34 20.31 2.46
CA HIS A 460 -0.34 20.00 3.50
C HIS A 460 -0.94 19.29 4.73
N SER A 461 -2.24 19.44 4.96
CA SER A 461 -2.98 18.78 6.04
C SER A 461 -3.53 17.42 5.62
N CYS A 462 -3.16 16.92 4.42
CA CYS A 462 -3.58 15.59 4.00
C CYS A 462 -3.11 14.53 5.01
N PRO A 463 -3.92 13.48 5.25
CA PRO A 463 -3.44 12.31 5.96
C PRO A 463 -2.19 11.80 5.25
N LYS A 464 -1.16 11.52 6.02
CA LYS A 464 0.03 10.91 5.45
C LYS A 464 -0.37 9.58 4.84
N LEU A 465 0.12 9.33 3.63
CA LEU A 465 -0.05 8.03 3.02
C LEU A 465 0.75 7.05 3.84
N HIS A 466 0.13 5.94 4.23
CA HIS A 466 0.85 4.88 4.91
C HIS A 466 1.17 3.79 3.91
N ASN A 467 2.40 3.33 3.94
CA ASN A 467 2.76 2.08 3.30
C ASN A 467 2.02 0.96 4.06
N PRO A 468 1.06 0.24 3.45
CA PRO A 468 0.23 -0.71 4.16
C PRO A 468 0.92 -2.05 4.47
N PHE A 469 2.22 -2.21 4.16
CA PHE A 469 3.03 -3.35 4.63
C PHE A 469 3.78 -3.05 5.92
N THR A 470 4.29 -1.82 6.07
CA THR A 470 5.06 -1.41 7.25
C THR A 470 4.22 -0.65 8.26
N GLY A 471 3.09 -0.07 7.82
CA GLY A 471 2.33 0.92 8.59
C GLY A 471 3.04 2.28 8.70
N GLU A 472 4.22 2.42 8.08
CA GLU A 472 5.03 3.64 8.13
C GLU A 472 4.55 4.67 7.10
N GLU A 473 4.77 5.94 7.41
CA GLU A 473 4.37 7.07 6.57
C GLU A 473 5.25 7.12 5.30
N MET A 474 4.62 7.24 4.13
CA MET A 474 5.30 7.48 2.85
C MET A 474 5.63 8.94 2.69
N ASP A 475 6.84 9.23 2.23
CA ASP A 475 7.29 10.59 1.95
C ASP A 475 6.66 11.13 0.64
N PHE A 476 6.44 12.44 0.58
CA PHE A 476 5.82 13.13 -0.55
C PHE A 476 6.64 12.99 -1.84
N ILE A 477 7.98 12.94 -1.73
CA ILE A 477 8.86 12.71 -2.88
C ILE A 477 8.76 11.28 -3.41
N GLU A 478 8.60 10.29 -2.53
CA GLU A 478 8.36 8.90 -2.92
C GLU A 478 7.01 8.77 -3.66
N LEU A 479 6.00 9.51 -3.21
CA LEU A 479 4.73 9.63 -3.93
C LEU A 479 4.91 10.26 -5.31
N LEU A 480 5.67 11.34 -5.46
CA LEU A 480 5.90 11.97 -6.78
C LEU A 480 6.67 11.05 -7.73
N LYS A 481 7.66 10.30 -7.22
CA LYS A 481 8.36 9.25 -8.00
C LYS A 481 7.38 8.16 -8.47
N SER A 482 6.39 7.81 -7.65
CA SER A 482 5.33 6.87 -8.03
C SER A 482 4.41 7.38 -9.16
N PHE A 483 4.41 8.69 -9.44
CA PHE A 483 3.70 9.28 -10.58
C PHE A 483 4.44 9.09 -11.92
N GLY A 484 5.60 8.40 -11.90
CA GLY A 484 6.47 8.25 -13.07
C GLY A 484 7.19 9.54 -13.44
N LEU A 485 7.28 10.50 -12.50
CA LEU A 485 8.01 11.73 -12.69
C LEU A 485 9.50 11.45 -12.57
N ASP A 486 10.24 11.79 -13.63
CA ASP A 486 11.69 11.90 -13.54
C ASP A 486 12.04 13.10 -12.66
N MET A 487 12.47 12.82 -11.44
CA MET A 487 12.82 13.85 -10.48
C MET A 487 13.97 14.73 -10.96
N THR A 488 14.81 14.24 -11.88
CA THR A 488 15.86 15.04 -12.54
C THR A 488 15.23 16.10 -13.43
N SER A 489 14.24 15.73 -14.24
CA SER A 489 13.46 16.66 -15.05
C SER A 489 12.65 17.65 -14.19
N VAL A 490 12.11 17.21 -13.05
CA VAL A 490 11.41 18.10 -12.08
C VAL A 490 12.38 19.10 -11.46
N ALA A 491 13.55 18.66 -11.02
CA ALA A 491 14.60 19.53 -10.47
C ALA A 491 15.04 20.57 -11.52
N ASN A 492 15.29 20.15 -12.75
CA ASN A 492 15.62 21.02 -13.87
C ASN A 492 14.52 22.05 -14.17
N ALA A 493 13.24 21.64 -14.14
CA ALA A 493 12.10 22.54 -14.35
C ALA A 493 11.91 23.55 -13.20
N LEU A 494 12.25 23.14 -11.98
CA LEU A 494 12.23 23.99 -10.79
C LEU A 494 13.49 24.86 -10.67
N GLY A 495 14.49 24.67 -11.52
CA GLY A 495 15.75 25.43 -11.48
C GLY A 495 16.61 25.13 -10.26
N ILE A 496 16.46 23.94 -9.69
CA ILE A 496 17.16 23.46 -8.48
C ILE A 496 17.87 22.15 -8.79
N ASP A 497 18.90 21.81 -8.02
CA ASP A 497 19.56 20.52 -8.17
C ASP A 497 18.73 19.39 -7.50
N ILE A 498 18.95 18.17 -7.98
CA ILE A 498 18.23 16.96 -7.52
C ILE A 498 18.47 16.67 -6.03
N HIS A 499 19.61 17.09 -5.47
CA HIS A 499 19.93 16.87 -4.06
C HIS A 499 19.16 17.85 -3.17
N THR A 500 19.04 19.12 -3.58
CA THR A 500 18.17 20.09 -2.93
C THR A 500 16.71 19.65 -3.04
N LEU A 501 16.25 19.21 -4.21
CA LEU A 501 14.88 18.70 -4.38
C LEU A 501 14.58 17.49 -3.48
N ASN A 502 15.49 16.52 -3.37
CA ASN A 502 15.30 15.33 -2.52
C ASN A 502 15.36 15.62 -1.00
N ASN A 503 15.85 16.79 -0.58
CA ASN A 503 15.95 17.19 0.82
C ASN A 503 14.97 18.31 1.20
N MET A 504 14.19 18.82 0.24
CA MET A 504 13.12 19.77 0.53
C MET A 504 12.02 19.09 1.34
N ASP A 505 11.54 19.79 2.36
CA ASP A 505 10.32 19.36 3.01
C ASP A 505 9.10 19.53 2.08
N GLN A 506 8.00 18.88 2.46
CA GLN A 506 6.77 18.92 1.67
C GLN A 506 6.25 20.36 1.46
N GLU A 507 6.49 21.28 2.41
CA GLU A 507 6.00 22.66 2.35
C GLU A 507 6.79 23.49 1.35
N GLU A 508 8.11 23.42 1.37
CA GLU A 508 9.01 24.06 0.41
C GLU A 508 8.71 23.58 -1.02
N LEU A 509 8.58 22.26 -1.20
CA LEU A 509 8.32 21.66 -2.51
C LEU A 509 6.94 22.03 -3.06
N LEU A 510 5.89 22.00 -2.21
CA LEU A 510 4.54 22.43 -2.62
C LEU A 510 4.51 23.92 -2.95
N ASN A 511 5.23 24.77 -2.21
CA ASN A 511 5.33 26.19 -2.49
C ASN A 511 5.99 26.45 -3.85
N LEU A 512 7.05 25.72 -4.20
CA LEU A 512 7.71 25.83 -5.50
C LEU A 512 6.82 25.37 -6.66
N LEU A 513 6.16 24.21 -6.50
CA LEU A 513 5.24 23.66 -7.51
C LEU A 513 4.01 24.55 -7.74
N THR A 514 3.49 25.18 -6.68
CA THR A 514 2.31 26.05 -6.77
C THR A 514 2.63 27.48 -7.22
N GLN A 515 3.85 27.97 -6.98
CA GLN A 515 4.31 29.27 -7.49
C GLN A 515 4.47 29.26 -9.02
N GLN A 516 5.00 28.18 -9.61
CA GLN A 516 5.11 28.06 -11.07
C GLN A 516 3.74 27.86 -11.76
N ALA A 517 2.76 27.24 -11.09
CA ALA A 517 1.41 27.07 -11.61
C ALA A 517 0.64 28.40 -11.80
N LYS A 518 1.08 29.51 -11.19
CA LYS A 518 0.51 30.85 -11.41
C LYS A 518 0.89 31.47 -12.77
N CYS A 519 1.85 30.89 -13.50
CA CYS A 519 2.31 31.40 -14.81
C CYS A 519 1.66 30.72 -16.03
N MET A 520 0.70 29.81 -15.86
CA MET A 520 -0.07 29.26 -16.99
C MET A 520 -1.55 29.65 -16.91
N ARG A 521 -1.87 30.87 -17.38
CA ARG A 521 -3.20 31.20 -17.90
C ARG A 521 -3.11 31.39 -19.42
N PRO A 522 -4.09 30.91 -20.19
CA PRO A 522 -4.08 31.08 -21.64
C PRO A 522 -4.57 32.49 -21.99
N SER A 523 -3.67 33.33 -22.50
CA SER A 523 -4.04 34.53 -23.27
C SER A 523 -4.21 34.16 -24.74
N ARG A 524 -5.29 34.72 -25.31
CA ARG A 524 -5.97 34.47 -26.60
C ARG A 524 -5.12 34.66 -27.88
N PRO A 525 -5.66 34.24 -29.06
CA PRO A 525 -4.91 33.87 -30.26
C PRO A 525 -4.73 35.03 -31.26
N ILE A 526 -4.04 34.72 -32.38
CA ILE A 526 -3.77 35.46 -33.65
C ILE A 526 -2.24 35.52 -33.83
N GLY A 527 -1.61 35.11 -34.93
CA GLY A 527 -2.06 34.70 -36.25
C GLY A 527 -0.86 34.23 -37.09
N GLN A 528 -1.18 33.80 -38.31
CA GLN A 528 -0.36 33.27 -39.41
C GLN A 528 1.06 33.87 -39.55
N TYR A 529 2.06 33.07 -39.98
CA TYR A 529 2.70 33.19 -41.31
C TYR A 529 3.74 32.06 -41.58
N LYS A 530 3.52 31.38 -42.71
CA LYS A 530 4.48 30.84 -43.69
C LYS A 530 5.61 29.89 -43.25
N CYS A 531 5.40 28.60 -43.55
CA CYS A 531 6.48 27.68 -43.93
C CYS A 531 7.13 28.11 -45.25
N ARG A 532 8.47 28.17 -45.28
CA ARG A 532 9.27 28.32 -46.50
C ARG A 532 10.16 27.08 -46.65
N ARG A 533 9.95 26.33 -47.74
CA ARG A 533 10.85 25.26 -48.21
C ARG A 533 12.06 25.86 -48.94
N LYS A 534 13.23 25.24 -48.74
CA LYS A 534 14.38 25.02 -49.66
C LYS A 534 15.50 24.42 -48.78
N GLY A 535 16.20 23.34 -49.12
CA GLY A 535 16.21 22.44 -50.27
C GLY A 535 17.23 21.32 -50.00
N ASP A 536 16.93 20.14 -50.53
CA ASP A 536 17.77 19.03 -51.02
C ASP A 536 19.19 18.79 -50.48
N LYS A 537 19.46 17.54 -50.07
CA LYS A 537 20.08 16.53 -50.96
C LYS A 537 20.02 15.12 -50.37
N MET A 538 19.45 14.21 -51.15
CA MET A 538 19.54 12.75 -51.02
C MET A 538 20.96 12.27 -51.32
N TRP A 539 21.39 11.23 -50.61
CA TRP A 539 22.11 10.09 -51.19
C TRP A 539 21.54 8.82 -50.56
N TYR A 540 20.80 8.05 -51.37
CA TYR A 540 20.51 6.65 -51.12
C TYR A 540 21.35 5.86 -52.13
N PHE A 541 22.21 4.98 -51.65
CA PHE A 541 22.68 3.82 -52.40
C PHE A 541 22.12 2.57 -51.71
N LEU A 542 21.30 1.84 -52.45
CA LEU A 542 21.00 0.42 -52.26
C LEU A 542 22.08 -0.40 -52.98
N VAL A 543 22.14 -1.70 -52.61
CA VAL A 543 22.94 -2.84 -53.13
C VAL A 543 24.06 -3.23 -52.15
N PHE A 544 24.18 -4.43 -51.59
CA PHE A 544 23.45 -5.72 -51.64
C PHE A 544 23.84 -6.49 -50.33
N PRO A 545 23.19 -7.61 -49.99
CA PRO A 545 23.37 -8.37 -48.76
C PRO A 545 24.53 -9.38 -48.87
N LEU A 546 25.28 -9.57 -47.79
CA LEU A 546 26.13 -10.74 -47.54
C LEU A 546 26.73 -10.63 -46.13
N PHE A 547 26.10 -11.28 -45.17
CA PHE A 547 26.79 -11.95 -44.05
C PHE A 547 25.86 -13.07 -43.56
N GLN A 548 25.88 -14.17 -44.31
CA GLN A 548 25.62 -15.50 -43.78
C GLN A 548 26.98 -16.09 -43.41
N TYR A 549 27.01 -16.83 -42.29
CA TYR A 549 28.16 -17.57 -41.69
C TYR A 549 29.22 -16.66 -41.05
N VAL A 550 29.60 -16.80 -39.77
CA VAL A 550 29.79 -18.02 -38.95
C VAL A 550 29.42 -17.71 -37.49
N ASN A 551 28.59 -18.55 -36.89
CA ASN A 551 28.84 -19.11 -35.57
C ASN A 551 27.88 -20.30 -35.44
N GLY A 552 28.43 -21.50 -35.62
CA GLY A 552 27.72 -22.70 -35.24
C GLY A 552 27.24 -22.53 -33.82
N HIS A 553 25.95 -22.79 -33.57
CA HIS A 553 25.45 -22.87 -32.20
C HIS A 553 26.17 -24.05 -31.54
N GLU A 554 27.31 -23.82 -30.91
CA GLU A 554 27.88 -24.77 -29.96
C GLU A 554 26.84 -24.94 -28.86
N GLN A 555 26.18 -26.10 -28.88
CA GLN A 555 25.29 -26.49 -27.81
C GLN A 555 26.12 -26.75 -26.56
N LEU A 556 25.57 -26.35 -25.42
CA LEU A 556 26.15 -26.65 -24.13
C LEU A 556 26.17 -28.17 -23.92
N VAL A 557 27.36 -28.76 -23.79
CA VAL A 557 27.56 -30.21 -23.69
C VAL A 557 27.60 -30.63 -22.22
N GLY A 558 27.22 -31.87 -21.93
CA GLY A 558 27.34 -32.44 -20.58
C GLY A 558 26.19 -32.13 -19.63
N ILE A 559 25.08 -31.56 -20.14
CA ILE A 559 23.85 -31.38 -19.38
C ILE A 559 22.79 -32.40 -19.82
N SER A 560 22.09 -32.99 -18.85
CA SER A 560 20.96 -33.87 -19.16
C SER A 560 19.82 -33.10 -19.85
N PRO A 561 19.31 -33.60 -20.99
CA PRO A 561 18.11 -33.05 -21.62
C PRO A 561 16.84 -33.38 -20.83
N LEU A 562 16.91 -34.19 -19.77
CA LEU A 562 15.81 -34.54 -18.87
C LEU A 562 16.22 -34.25 -17.42
N TYR A 563 15.48 -33.40 -16.72
CA TYR A 563 15.84 -32.96 -15.37
C TYR A 563 14.61 -32.62 -14.51
N LEU A 564 14.82 -32.63 -13.20
CA LEU A 564 13.81 -32.25 -12.22
C LEU A 564 14.05 -30.84 -11.68
N THR A 565 12.98 -30.07 -11.54
CA THR A 565 12.94 -28.82 -10.78
C THR A 565 11.86 -28.90 -9.71
N VAL A 566 11.80 -27.91 -8.81
CA VAL A 566 10.81 -27.83 -7.74
C VAL A 566 9.93 -26.61 -7.96
N SER A 567 8.62 -26.82 -8.12
CA SER A 567 7.65 -25.75 -8.34
C SER A 567 7.68 -24.74 -7.20
N SER A 568 7.63 -23.45 -7.55
CA SER A 568 7.52 -22.36 -6.57
C SER A 568 6.08 -22.16 -6.07
N LEU A 569 5.09 -22.77 -6.72
CA LEU A 569 3.66 -22.63 -6.41
C LEU A 569 3.22 -23.37 -5.13
N LEU A 570 2.04 -22.99 -4.63
CA LEU A 570 1.37 -23.61 -3.48
C LEU A 570 -0.01 -24.13 -3.93
N ARG A 571 -0.32 -25.40 -3.62
CA ARG A 571 -1.60 -26.03 -3.99
C ARG A 571 -2.48 -26.30 -2.77
N ASP A 572 -3.74 -25.86 -2.84
CA ASP A 572 -4.76 -26.17 -1.83
C ASP A 572 -5.32 -27.59 -2.01
N THR A 573 -5.50 -28.32 -0.91
CA THR A 573 -6.25 -29.59 -0.91
C THR A 573 -7.75 -29.31 -0.76
N ASN A 574 -8.60 -30.14 -1.39
CA ASN A 574 -10.08 -29.98 -1.42
C ASN A 574 -10.77 -29.91 -0.04
N GLN A 575 -10.03 -30.12 1.06
CA GLN A 575 -10.52 -30.01 2.44
C GLN A 575 -10.01 -28.76 3.20
N GLY A 576 -9.24 -27.87 2.55
CA GLY A 576 -8.88 -26.54 3.08
C GLY A 576 -7.99 -26.52 4.33
N THR A 577 -7.42 -27.65 4.74
CA THR A 577 -6.65 -27.79 5.98
C THR A 577 -5.15 -28.02 5.77
N LYS A 578 -4.70 -28.45 4.58
CA LYS A 578 -3.29 -28.70 4.26
C LYS A 578 -2.89 -28.11 2.91
N LEU A 579 -1.92 -27.20 2.93
CA LEU A 579 -1.23 -26.67 1.74
C LEU A 579 -0.14 -27.65 1.30
N ILE A 580 -0.08 -27.95 0.02
CA ILE A 580 0.97 -28.76 -0.60
C ILE A 580 1.99 -27.78 -1.21
N GLU A 581 3.26 -27.95 -0.84
CA GLU A 581 4.40 -27.13 -1.31
C GLU A 581 5.48 -28.03 -1.93
N ARG A 582 6.31 -27.45 -2.81
CA ARG A 582 7.49 -28.12 -3.39
C ARG A 582 7.16 -29.37 -4.22
N GLU A 583 6.15 -29.27 -5.08
CA GLU A 583 5.85 -30.30 -6.08
C GLU A 583 6.97 -30.36 -7.13
N LEU A 584 7.34 -31.58 -7.54
CA LEU A 584 8.38 -31.81 -8.55
C LEU A 584 7.83 -31.45 -9.93
N GLN A 585 8.70 -30.88 -10.75
CA GLN A 585 8.47 -30.56 -12.15
C GLN A 585 9.44 -31.36 -13.01
N ILE A 586 8.90 -32.00 -14.05
CA ILE A 586 9.67 -32.73 -15.05
C ILE A 586 9.89 -31.80 -16.23
N ASN A 587 11.16 -31.57 -16.58
CA ASN A 587 11.54 -30.77 -17.72
C ASN A 587 12.29 -31.65 -18.72
N TRP A 588 11.92 -31.59 -20.00
CA TRP A 588 12.67 -32.26 -21.05
C TRP A 588 12.85 -31.39 -22.28
N GLU A 589 14.00 -31.56 -22.92
CA GLU A 589 14.45 -30.81 -24.08
C GLU A 589 15.04 -31.77 -25.12
N SER A 590 14.20 -32.62 -25.71
CA SER A 590 14.50 -33.49 -26.86
C SER A 590 13.32 -34.45 -27.10
N ASP A 591 13.09 -34.85 -28.35
CA ASP A 591 12.23 -35.97 -28.75
C ASP A 591 12.89 -37.35 -28.54
N ALA A 592 13.97 -37.41 -27.75
CA ALA A 592 14.72 -38.64 -27.45
C ALA A 592 13.94 -39.64 -26.57
N PHE A 593 12.77 -39.28 -26.05
CA PHE A 593 12.01 -40.11 -25.13
C PHE A 593 10.60 -40.37 -25.67
N ASP A 594 10.14 -41.62 -25.58
CA ASP A 594 8.74 -42.01 -25.83
C ASP A 594 7.91 -41.96 -24.52
N ALA A 595 8.58 -42.15 -23.38
CA ALA A 595 7.99 -42.08 -22.05
C ALA A 595 8.97 -41.56 -21.01
N ILE A 596 8.47 -40.90 -19.97
CA ILE A 596 9.25 -40.44 -18.82
C ILE A 596 8.57 -40.94 -17.54
N ALA A 597 9.36 -41.41 -16.56
CA ALA A 597 8.84 -41.81 -15.26
C ALA A 597 9.68 -41.25 -14.10
N VAL A 598 9.06 -41.11 -12.94
CA VAL A 598 9.70 -40.75 -11.68
C VAL A 598 9.69 -41.94 -10.73
N TYR A 599 10.82 -42.17 -10.06
CA TYR A 599 11.06 -43.21 -9.06
C TYR A 599 11.47 -42.57 -7.74
N ARG A 600 11.42 -43.28 -6.61
CA ARG A 600 11.93 -42.75 -5.33
C ARG A 600 13.45 -42.87 -5.23
N GLU A 601 13.98 -43.94 -5.79
CA GLU A 601 15.38 -44.33 -5.76
C GLU A 601 15.89 -44.55 -7.19
N ASN A 602 17.20 -44.75 -7.35
CA ASN A 602 17.79 -44.92 -8.66
C ASN A 602 17.45 -46.31 -9.22
N PRO A 603 16.60 -46.41 -10.27
CA PRO A 603 16.19 -47.72 -10.79
C PRO A 603 17.30 -48.47 -11.53
N ASN A 604 18.44 -47.82 -11.80
CA ASN A 604 19.63 -48.50 -12.33
C ASN A 604 20.42 -49.26 -11.25
N VAL A 605 20.17 -48.98 -9.97
CA VAL A 605 20.88 -49.59 -8.85
C VAL A 605 19.98 -50.59 -8.13
N GLU A 606 18.75 -50.19 -7.81
CA GLU A 606 17.79 -51.03 -7.09
C GLU A 606 16.43 -51.05 -7.80
N PRO A 607 15.73 -52.20 -7.84
CA PRO A 607 14.37 -52.27 -8.38
C PRO A 607 13.41 -51.39 -7.56
N SER A 608 12.87 -50.34 -8.19
CA SER A 608 11.89 -49.42 -7.58
C SER A 608 10.65 -49.30 -8.46
N ASP A 609 9.50 -49.15 -7.83
CA ASP A 609 8.25 -48.85 -8.55
C ASP A 609 8.24 -47.41 -9.08
N LYS A 610 7.56 -47.23 -10.22
CA LYS A 610 7.25 -45.92 -10.80
C LYS A 610 6.18 -45.23 -9.95
N ILE A 611 6.47 -44.02 -9.49
CA ILE A 611 5.51 -43.20 -8.73
C ILE A 611 4.78 -42.17 -9.58
N PHE A 612 5.30 -41.88 -10.78
CA PHE A 612 4.68 -41.00 -11.77
C PHE A 612 5.16 -41.40 -13.17
N GLN A 613 4.31 -41.33 -14.19
CA GLN A 613 4.69 -41.63 -15.58
C GLN A 613 3.88 -40.80 -16.58
N ILE A 614 4.55 -40.35 -17.65
CA ILE A 614 3.94 -39.67 -18.79
C ILE A 614 4.44 -40.26 -20.12
N SER A 615 3.63 -40.12 -21.17
CA SER A 615 4.03 -40.37 -22.55
C SER A 615 4.45 -39.06 -23.21
N THR A 616 5.55 -39.08 -23.97
CA THR A 616 6.11 -37.92 -24.67
C THR A 616 5.96 -38.03 -26.19
N LEU A 617 5.20 -39.01 -26.68
CA LEU A 617 4.93 -39.22 -28.10
C LEU A 617 4.42 -37.93 -28.76
N GLY A 618 5.21 -37.40 -29.72
CA GLY A 618 4.87 -36.20 -30.48
C GLY A 618 5.18 -34.87 -29.79
N ILE A 619 5.85 -34.86 -28.63
CA ILE A 619 6.21 -33.63 -27.88
C ILE A 619 7.73 -33.54 -27.73
N SER A 620 8.36 -32.65 -28.50
CA SER A 620 9.82 -32.50 -28.53
C SER A 620 10.41 -31.78 -27.32
N ASP A 621 9.67 -30.88 -26.68
CA ASP A 621 10.09 -30.22 -25.44
C ASP A 621 8.88 -29.95 -24.54
N GLY A 622 9.08 -30.01 -23.23
CA GLY A 622 7.96 -29.81 -22.32
C GLY A 622 8.33 -29.67 -20.87
N LEU A 623 7.31 -29.26 -20.11
CA LEU A 623 7.31 -29.09 -18.67
C LEU A 623 6.01 -29.71 -18.15
N VAL A 624 6.10 -30.60 -17.18
CA VAL A 624 4.95 -31.20 -16.51
C VAL A 624 5.09 -31.05 -15.00
N GLU A 625 4.07 -30.49 -14.36
CA GLU A 625 3.94 -30.51 -12.91
C GLU A 625 3.44 -31.89 -12.45
N THR A 626 4.09 -32.44 -11.43
CA THR A 626 3.70 -33.71 -10.82
C THR A 626 2.90 -33.48 -9.54
N ASN A 627 2.27 -34.53 -9.03
CA ASN A 627 1.68 -34.55 -7.68
C ASN A 627 2.66 -35.07 -6.62
N VAL A 628 3.95 -35.22 -6.96
CA VAL A 628 5.01 -35.73 -6.08
C VAL A 628 5.72 -34.55 -5.45
N THR A 629 5.84 -34.51 -4.12
CA THR A 629 6.52 -33.41 -3.42
C THR A 629 7.91 -33.82 -2.94
N LEU A 630 8.91 -32.94 -3.14
CA LEU A 630 10.24 -33.11 -2.57
C LEU A 630 10.24 -33.02 -1.02
N GLY A 631 9.31 -32.24 -0.46
CA GLY A 631 9.24 -32.01 0.99
C GLY A 631 10.45 -31.24 1.51
N LYS A 632 10.96 -31.61 2.69
CA LYS A 632 12.20 -31.04 3.27
C LYS A 632 13.20 -32.18 3.46
N PRO A 633 13.93 -32.56 2.40
CA PRO A 633 14.86 -33.66 2.48
C PRO A 633 16.00 -33.29 3.43
N VAL A 634 16.44 -34.28 4.19
CA VAL A 634 17.69 -34.26 4.95
C VAL A 634 18.83 -34.31 3.93
N PHE A 635 19.85 -33.47 4.09
CA PHE A 635 20.95 -33.48 3.14
C PHE A 635 21.87 -34.68 3.38
N PRO A 636 22.12 -35.50 2.35
CA PRO A 636 22.91 -36.71 2.53
C PRO A 636 24.38 -36.36 2.82
N ASN A 637 25.13 -37.35 3.30
CA ASN A 637 26.59 -37.30 3.41
C ASN A 637 27.15 -36.12 4.25
N GLY A 638 26.46 -35.75 5.34
CA GLY A 638 26.98 -34.79 6.34
C GLY A 638 26.77 -33.31 5.99
N TRP A 639 26.00 -33.02 4.94
CA TRP A 639 25.77 -31.66 4.44
C TRP A 639 24.67 -30.87 5.17
N ASP A 640 24.01 -31.46 6.15
CA ASP A 640 23.18 -30.68 7.08
C ASP A 640 24.02 -29.79 7.99
N MET A 641 23.48 -28.61 8.32
CA MET A 641 24.17 -27.60 9.13
C MET A 641 24.60 -28.13 10.49
N ASN A 642 23.75 -28.94 11.13
CA ASN A 642 23.97 -29.51 12.46
C ASN A 642 24.42 -30.97 12.40
N SER A 643 24.91 -31.46 11.26
CA SER A 643 25.43 -32.83 11.19
C SER A 643 26.79 -32.92 11.89
N ASP A 644 26.91 -33.90 12.78
CA ASP A 644 28.16 -34.26 13.48
C ASP A 644 29.14 -35.03 12.56
N SER A 645 28.64 -35.58 11.46
CA SER A 645 29.48 -36.29 10.48
C SER A 645 30.21 -35.30 9.57
N PRO A 646 31.49 -35.57 9.24
CA PRO A 646 32.22 -34.75 8.28
C PRO A 646 31.55 -34.80 6.90
N PRO A 647 31.37 -33.65 6.23
CA PRO A 647 30.73 -33.59 4.91
C PRO A 647 31.62 -34.25 3.85
N ILE A 648 31.03 -35.04 2.95
CA ILE A 648 31.76 -35.68 1.84
C ILE A 648 31.63 -34.79 0.59
N PRO A 649 32.75 -34.34 -0.03
CA PRO A 649 32.71 -33.58 -1.28
C PRO A 649 32.01 -34.32 -2.43
N GLY A 650 31.62 -33.58 -3.45
CA GLY A 650 30.99 -34.09 -4.66
C GLY A 650 29.50 -33.83 -4.75
N ASP A 651 28.93 -34.34 -5.85
CA ASP A 651 27.50 -34.32 -6.11
C ASP A 651 26.79 -35.41 -5.32
N HIS A 652 25.66 -35.05 -4.69
CA HIS A 652 24.81 -36.03 -4.00
C HIS A 652 23.36 -35.89 -4.44
N CYS A 653 22.75 -37.00 -4.83
CA CYS A 653 21.34 -37.04 -5.20
C CYS A 653 20.45 -36.92 -3.97
N LEU A 654 19.43 -36.07 -4.06
CA LEU A 654 18.26 -36.12 -3.20
C LEU A 654 17.32 -37.25 -3.64
N PRO A 655 16.35 -37.64 -2.80
CA PRO A 655 15.29 -38.55 -3.23
C PRO A 655 14.62 -38.07 -4.51
N PHE A 656 14.07 -39.04 -5.23
CA PHE A 656 13.38 -38.91 -6.51
C PHE A 656 14.30 -38.84 -7.74
N TRP A 657 14.11 -39.81 -8.64
CA TRP A 657 14.83 -39.95 -9.89
C TRP A 657 13.88 -39.86 -11.06
N VAL A 658 14.21 -39.03 -12.06
CA VAL A 658 13.52 -38.95 -13.34
C VAL A 658 14.25 -39.80 -14.37
N VAL A 659 13.50 -40.58 -15.14
CA VAL A 659 14.05 -41.54 -16.10
C VAL A 659 13.33 -41.44 -17.42
N GLY A 660 14.10 -41.27 -18.50
CA GLY A 660 13.62 -41.19 -19.87
C GLY A 660 13.75 -42.54 -20.56
N PHE A 661 12.69 -42.97 -21.23
CA PHE A 661 12.60 -44.25 -21.93
C PHE A 661 12.45 -44.04 -23.43
N LYS A 662 13.12 -44.88 -24.22
CA LYS A 662 12.86 -45.04 -25.65
C LYS A 662 12.77 -46.52 -25.97
N GLN A 663 11.69 -46.95 -26.60
CA GLN A 663 11.45 -48.38 -26.88
C GLN A 663 11.67 -49.29 -25.65
N HIS A 664 11.14 -48.88 -24.48
CA HIS A 664 11.29 -49.57 -23.19
C HIS A 664 12.71 -49.64 -22.59
N LYS A 665 13.72 -49.03 -23.22
CA LYS A 665 15.08 -48.92 -22.67
C LYS A 665 15.27 -47.58 -21.98
N ILE A 666 15.98 -47.60 -20.85
CA ILE A 666 16.40 -46.38 -20.16
C ILE A 666 17.46 -45.69 -21.01
N ILE A 667 17.20 -44.43 -21.38
CA ILE A 667 18.13 -43.57 -22.14
C ILE A 667 18.90 -42.66 -21.21
N THR A 668 18.22 -42.10 -20.20
CA THR A 668 18.84 -41.24 -19.20
C THR A 668 18.11 -41.37 -17.88
N ALA A 669 18.84 -41.16 -16.78
CA ALA A 669 18.31 -41.09 -15.43
C ALA A 669 18.99 -39.93 -14.70
N ASP A 670 18.19 -39.08 -14.05
CA ASP A 670 18.69 -37.92 -13.33
C ASP A 670 17.93 -37.68 -12.02
N CYS A 671 18.50 -36.89 -11.13
CA CYS A 671 17.98 -36.57 -9.81
C CYS A 671 18.18 -35.06 -9.51
N ILE A 672 17.46 -34.53 -8.52
CA ILE A 672 17.83 -33.23 -7.94
C ILE A 672 19.10 -33.45 -7.11
N LYS A 673 20.16 -32.68 -7.39
CA LYS A 673 21.45 -32.79 -6.70
C LYS A 673 21.67 -31.65 -5.72
N ILE A 674 22.32 -31.94 -4.60
CA ILE A 674 23.13 -30.94 -3.90
C ILE A 674 24.52 -30.94 -4.53
N ARG A 675 25.10 -29.75 -4.70
CA ARG A 675 26.41 -29.55 -5.33
C ARG A 675 27.28 -28.62 -4.48
N PRO A 676 27.57 -29.01 -3.23
CA PRO A 676 28.18 -28.13 -2.26
C PRO A 676 29.64 -27.79 -2.57
N THR A 677 30.35 -28.57 -3.40
CA THR A 677 31.79 -28.41 -3.70
C THR A 677 32.11 -28.30 -5.19
N TRP A 678 31.15 -27.86 -6.02
CA TRP A 678 31.33 -27.96 -7.48
C TRP A 678 32.52 -27.16 -8.03
N MET A 679 32.93 -26.05 -7.39
CA MET A 679 34.11 -25.30 -7.85
C MET A 679 35.39 -26.08 -7.53
N GLN A 680 35.47 -26.68 -6.35
CA GLN A 680 36.55 -27.57 -5.92
C GLN A 680 36.63 -28.80 -6.82
N ASP A 681 35.49 -29.45 -7.10
CA ASP A 681 35.42 -30.68 -7.87
C ASP A 681 35.88 -30.47 -9.32
N ASN A 682 35.68 -29.26 -9.85
CA ASN A 682 36.07 -28.88 -11.21
C ASN A 682 37.35 -28.02 -11.25
N ARG A 683 38.07 -27.88 -10.14
CA ARG A 683 39.20 -26.96 -9.97
C ARG A 683 40.24 -27.04 -11.08
N LEU A 684 40.63 -28.24 -11.48
CA LEU A 684 41.66 -28.45 -12.51
C LEU A 684 41.27 -27.86 -13.87
N VAL A 685 39.97 -27.81 -14.16
CA VAL A 685 39.42 -27.33 -15.44
C VAL A 685 39.18 -25.82 -15.39
N ILE A 686 38.63 -25.31 -14.28
CA ILE A 686 38.17 -23.91 -14.20
C ILE A 686 39.20 -22.94 -13.63
N ARG A 687 40.31 -23.40 -13.05
CA ARG A 687 41.30 -22.56 -12.33
C ARG A 687 41.81 -21.34 -13.09
N ASN A 688 41.97 -21.45 -14.40
CA ASN A 688 42.51 -20.37 -15.23
C ASN A 688 41.46 -19.34 -15.64
N LEU A 689 40.18 -19.58 -15.35
CA LEU A 689 39.11 -18.66 -15.70
C LEU A 689 39.14 -17.44 -14.75
N PRO A 690 39.10 -16.21 -15.29
CA PRO A 690 38.90 -15.02 -14.47
C PRO A 690 37.49 -15.02 -13.87
N ILE A 691 37.35 -14.51 -12.65
CA ILE A 691 36.04 -14.50 -11.97
C ILE A 691 34.95 -13.71 -12.73
N THR A 692 35.36 -12.73 -13.54
CA THR A 692 34.45 -11.93 -14.38
C THR A 692 33.94 -12.64 -15.62
N SER A 693 34.52 -13.80 -16.01
CA SER A 693 34.02 -14.62 -17.13
C SER A 693 33.19 -15.82 -16.67
N LEU A 694 33.21 -16.15 -15.38
CA LEU A 694 32.45 -17.27 -14.86
C LEU A 694 30.95 -17.00 -14.93
N PHE A 695 30.20 -18.03 -15.34
CA PHE A 695 28.77 -18.09 -15.12
C PHE A 695 28.53 -18.54 -13.67
N ILE A 696 28.03 -17.63 -12.82
CA ILE A 696 27.80 -17.84 -11.40
C ILE A 696 26.28 -17.88 -11.12
N PRO A 697 25.75 -18.99 -10.56
CA PRO A 697 24.35 -19.06 -10.16
C PRO A 697 24.13 -18.28 -8.86
N GLY A 698 23.16 -17.38 -8.88
CA GLY A 698 22.85 -16.47 -7.78
C GLY A 698 21.38 -16.46 -7.39
N THR A 699 21.09 -15.89 -6.21
CA THR A 699 19.73 -15.65 -5.73
C THR A 699 19.49 -14.16 -5.48
N HIS A 700 18.29 -13.67 -5.80
CA HIS A 700 17.88 -12.29 -5.52
C HIS A 700 17.36 -12.16 -4.08
N ASN A 701 17.77 -11.09 -3.39
CA ASN A 701 17.46 -10.84 -1.98
C ASN A 701 17.61 -12.10 -1.11
N SER A 702 18.76 -12.77 -1.19
CA SER A 702 18.98 -14.16 -0.77
C SER A 702 18.60 -14.44 0.70
N GLY A 703 18.65 -13.44 1.57
CA GLY A 703 18.25 -13.55 2.98
C GLY A 703 16.74 -13.52 3.25
N CYS A 704 15.89 -13.39 2.23
CA CYS A 704 14.44 -13.26 2.34
C CYS A 704 13.71 -14.61 2.21
N TYR A 705 13.86 -15.47 3.22
CA TYR A 705 13.24 -16.81 3.30
C TYR A 705 12.51 -17.06 4.64
N LYS A 706 11.57 -18.04 4.64
CA LYS A 706 10.64 -18.36 5.74
C LYS A 706 11.35 -18.67 7.08
N ARG A 707 10.78 -18.21 8.20
CA ARG A 707 11.30 -18.42 9.58
C ARG A 707 10.39 -19.33 10.40
N GLY A 708 10.75 -20.61 10.56
CA GLY A 708 10.11 -21.53 11.52
C GLY A 708 8.57 -21.53 11.49
N SER A 709 7.94 -22.05 12.55
CA SER A 709 6.48 -22.23 12.64
C SER A 709 5.67 -20.94 12.87
N LEU A 710 6.30 -19.77 13.03
CA LEU A 710 5.58 -18.50 13.19
C LEU A 710 4.86 -18.06 11.90
N PHE A 711 5.32 -18.54 10.74
CA PHE A 711 4.64 -18.42 9.45
C PHE A 711 3.89 -19.69 9.06
N SER A 712 3.69 -20.61 10.01
CA SER A 712 2.82 -21.78 9.86
C SER A 712 1.59 -21.60 10.74
N GLN A 713 0.60 -20.87 10.23
CA GLN A 713 -0.84 -21.13 10.38
C GLN A 713 -1.61 -19.90 9.90
N ARG A 714 -2.39 -20.08 8.83
CA ARG A 714 -3.41 -19.17 8.26
C ARG A 714 -2.92 -17.91 7.51
N ARG A 715 -3.32 -17.84 6.23
CA ARG A 715 -3.64 -16.62 5.45
C ARG A 715 -2.74 -15.41 5.72
N ASP A 716 -1.44 -15.54 5.46
CA ASP A 716 -0.57 -14.39 5.40
C ASP A 716 -0.56 -13.84 3.96
N THR A 717 -1.29 -12.75 3.72
CA THR A 717 -1.29 -12.02 2.44
C THR A 717 0.03 -11.27 2.20
N THR A 718 0.85 -11.10 3.24
CA THR A 718 2.04 -10.23 3.24
C THR A 718 3.30 -10.99 2.84
N GLY A 719 3.44 -12.28 3.19
CA GLY A 719 4.54 -13.15 2.73
C GLY A 719 4.61 -13.38 1.21
N LYS A 720 3.51 -13.13 0.48
CA LYS A 720 3.39 -13.31 -0.98
C LYS A 720 4.37 -12.48 -1.80
N TYR A 721 4.79 -11.32 -1.30
CA TYR A 721 5.64 -10.37 -2.03
C TYR A 721 6.95 -10.00 -1.31
N ILE A 722 7.25 -10.69 -0.22
CA ILE A 722 8.44 -10.43 0.60
C ILE A 722 9.47 -11.54 0.45
N LEU A 723 9.01 -12.79 0.44
CA LEU A 723 9.90 -13.94 0.33
C LEU A 723 10.31 -14.13 -1.12
N THR A 724 11.61 -14.16 -1.36
CA THR A 724 12.21 -14.44 -2.68
C THR A 724 12.82 -15.83 -2.72
N GLN A 725 13.06 -16.47 -1.57
CA GLN A 725 13.70 -17.78 -1.48
C GLN A 725 12.96 -18.72 -0.52
N ASP A 726 12.98 -20.02 -0.84
CA ASP A 726 12.47 -21.10 0.02
C ASP A 726 13.51 -21.72 0.95
N GLN A 727 14.77 -21.45 0.67
CA GLN A 727 15.91 -22.10 1.30
C GLN A 727 16.68 -21.12 2.18
N SER A 728 17.25 -21.63 3.28
CA SER A 728 18.21 -20.88 4.11
C SER A 728 19.48 -20.55 3.32
N ILE A 729 20.34 -19.67 3.85
CA ILE A 729 21.61 -19.36 3.19
C ILE A 729 22.48 -20.61 3.12
N TRP A 730 22.51 -21.38 4.21
CA TRP A 730 23.16 -22.69 4.22
C TRP A 730 22.68 -23.57 3.06
N ASN A 731 21.36 -23.75 2.95
CA ASN A 731 20.78 -24.64 1.94
C ASN A 731 21.04 -24.11 0.52
N GLN A 732 20.89 -22.81 0.27
CA GLN A 732 21.20 -22.20 -1.02
C GLN A 732 22.63 -22.54 -1.47
N LEU A 733 23.60 -22.41 -0.56
CA LEU A 733 25.00 -22.74 -0.83
C LEU A 733 25.22 -24.25 -1.03
N VAL A 734 24.59 -25.11 -0.23
CA VAL A 734 24.68 -26.57 -0.39
C VAL A 734 24.09 -27.05 -1.72
N TYR A 735 22.99 -26.45 -2.19
CA TYR A 735 22.46 -26.74 -3.51
C TYR A 735 23.40 -26.32 -4.65
N GLY A 736 24.24 -25.30 -4.45
CA GLY A 736 25.26 -24.87 -5.42
C GLY A 736 25.23 -23.39 -5.79
N ILE A 737 24.41 -22.55 -5.13
CA ILE A 737 24.43 -21.09 -5.30
C ILE A 737 25.78 -20.52 -4.81
N ARG A 738 26.33 -19.55 -5.53
CA ARG A 738 27.61 -18.90 -5.18
C ARG A 738 27.58 -17.38 -5.16
N TYR A 739 26.44 -16.78 -5.50
CA TYR A 739 26.21 -15.34 -5.35
C TYR A 739 24.98 -15.06 -4.47
N LEU A 740 25.17 -14.24 -3.44
CA LEU A 740 24.14 -13.84 -2.48
C LEU A 740 23.93 -12.32 -2.51
N ASP A 741 22.73 -11.88 -2.89
CA ASP A 741 22.32 -10.46 -2.92
C ASP A 741 21.65 -10.07 -1.59
N PHE A 742 22.29 -9.20 -0.80
CA PHE A 742 21.74 -8.67 0.44
C PHE A 742 21.49 -7.16 0.36
N ARG A 743 20.34 -6.75 0.91
CA ARG A 743 20.01 -5.34 1.17
C ARG A 743 19.99 -5.12 2.67
N ILE A 744 20.75 -4.14 3.15
CA ILE A 744 20.98 -3.96 4.59
C ILE A 744 20.24 -2.73 5.12
N GLY A 745 19.43 -2.93 6.16
CA GLY A 745 18.75 -1.88 6.91
C GLY A 745 19.36 -1.67 8.30
N TYR A 746 19.42 -0.42 8.75
CA TYR A 746 19.81 -0.03 10.11
C TYR A 746 18.59 0.42 10.91
N TYR A 747 18.30 -0.27 12.02
CA TYR A 747 17.18 0.01 12.92
C TYR A 747 17.68 0.21 14.36
N PRO A 748 17.61 1.44 14.91
CA PRO A 748 18.10 1.70 16.26
C PRO A 748 17.25 1.00 17.33
N VAL A 749 17.92 0.38 18.31
CA VAL A 749 17.26 -0.25 19.47
C VAL A 749 17.10 0.80 20.58
N LYS A 750 15.87 0.95 21.11
CA LYS A 750 15.62 1.83 22.27
C LYS A 750 16.26 1.20 23.51
N ASN A 751 17.21 1.91 24.14
CA ASN A 751 18.03 1.50 25.31
C ASN A 751 19.26 0.61 25.01
N ALA A 752 20.00 0.89 23.93
CA ALA A 752 21.24 0.18 23.65
C ALA A 752 22.41 0.70 24.51
N THR A 753 22.96 -0.15 25.41
CA THR A 753 24.34 -0.01 25.90
C THR A 753 25.32 -0.39 24.77
N SER A 754 26.55 0.12 24.82
CA SER A 754 27.54 0.04 23.73
C SER A 754 27.84 -1.36 23.17
N GLU A 755 27.52 -2.44 23.89
CA GLU A 755 27.68 -3.83 23.44
C GLU A 755 26.46 -4.42 22.70
N THR A 756 25.32 -3.70 22.66
CA THR A 756 24.08 -4.13 21.97
C THR A 756 23.92 -3.57 20.55
N SER A 757 24.97 -2.96 20.00
CA SER A 757 24.95 -2.22 18.71
C SER A 757 24.64 -3.09 17.49
N ASP A 758 24.99 -4.38 17.52
CA ASP A 758 24.95 -5.23 16.32
C ASP A 758 23.54 -5.74 15.98
N ASN A 759 22.62 -5.66 16.96
CA ASN A 759 21.20 -5.95 16.76
C ASN A 759 20.49 -4.89 15.88
N CYS A 760 21.19 -3.81 15.52
CA CYS A 760 20.67 -2.77 14.65
C CYS A 760 20.69 -3.15 13.16
N PHE A 761 21.47 -4.16 12.73
CA PHE A 761 21.60 -4.53 11.30
C PHE A 761 20.68 -5.68 10.90
N TRP A 762 19.95 -5.46 9.81
CA TRP A 762 18.92 -6.38 9.31
C TRP A 762 19.02 -6.56 7.81
N ILE A 763 18.65 -7.75 7.34
CA ILE A 763 18.32 -7.98 5.94
C ILE A 763 16.93 -7.42 5.65
N ASN A 764 16.87 -6.70 4.55
CA ASN A 764 15.66 -6.17 3.97
C ASN A 764 15.38 -6.78 2.58
N HIS A 765 14.11 -6.75 2.18
CA HIS A 765 13.70 -6.73 0.78
C HIS A 765 13.31 -5.28 0.45
N ASP A 766 14.26 -4.51 -0.09
CA ASP A 766 14.16 -3.04 -0.22
C ASP A 766 13.79 -2.33 1.09
N LEU A 767 12.59 -1.75 1.16
CA LEU A 767 12.12 -1.00 2.32
C LEU A 767 11.48 -1.91 3.39
N ILE A 768 11.40 -3.22 3.14
CA ILE A 768 10.74 -4.17 4.05
C ILE A 768 11.80 -4.88 4.89
N LYS A 769 11.72 -4.73 6.21
CA LYS A 769 12.55 -5.43 7.20
C LYS A 769 12.20 -6.92 7.28
N VAL A 770 13.19 -7.81 7.11
CA VAL A 770 12.93 -9.27 7.05
C VAL A 770 13.54 -10.03 8.23
N ARG A 771 14.86 -9.97 8.44
CA ARG A 771 15.51 -10.71 9.55
C ARG A 771 16.85 -10.12 9.96
N HIS A 772 17.30 -10.45 11.17
CA HIS A 772 18.63 -10.08 11.65
C HIS A 772 19.73 -10.67 10.78
N MET A 773 20.83 -9.92 10.66
CA MET A 773 21.98 -10.31 9.87
C MET A 773 22.81 -11.42 10.54
N THR A 774 22.87 -11.46 11.88
CA THR A 774 23.74 -12.40 12.64
C THR A 774 23.51 -13.88 12.33
N PRO A 775 22.27 -14.42 12.30
CA PRO A 775 22.06 -15.83 11.98
C PRO A 775 22.48 -16.19 10.56
N ILE A 776 22.30 -15.26 9.61
CA ILE A 776 22.70 -15.45 8.21
C ILE A 776 24.21 -15.50 8.07
N LEU A 777 24.94 -14.58 8.73
CA LEU A 777 26.40 -14.64 8.70
C LEU A 777 26.93 -15.94 9.32
N ARG A 778 26.25 -16.48 10.33
CA ARG A 778 26.60 -17.78 10.91
C ARG A 778 26.42 -18.92 9.91
N GLU A 779 25.32 -18.95 9.16
CA GLU A 779 25.07 -19.94 8.09
C GLU A 779 26.16 -19.87 7.01
N LEU A 780 26.50 -18.66 6.55
CA LEU A 780 27.55 -18.44 5.55
C LEU A 780 28.93 -18.92 6.03
N LYS A 781 29.33 -18.52 7.25
CA LYS A 781 30.60 -18.93 7.85
C LYS A 781 30.69 -20.43 8.05
N GLY A 782 29.60 -21.05 8.51
CA GLY A 782 29.53 -22.48 8.70
C GLY A 782 29.72 -23.24 7.39
N PHE A 783 29.10 -22.76 6.30
CA PHE A 783 29.27 -23.38 4.98
C PHE A 783 30.73 -23.31 4.52
N LEU A 784 31.35 -22.12 4.56
CA LEU A 784 32.75 -21.94 4.14
C LEU A 784 33.74 -22.69 5.04
N ALA A 785 33.39 -22.94 6.31
CA ALA A 785 34.18 -23.79 7.19
C ALA A 785 34.15 -25.28 6.77
N LYS A 786 33.02 -25.74 6.21
CA LYS A 786 32.84 -27.11 5.70
C LYS A 786 33.37 -27.26 4.25
N ALA A 787 33.12 -26.29 3.38
CA ALA A 787 33.49 -26.28 1.97
C ALA A 787 34.69 -25.35 1.71
N LYS A 788 35.89 -25.80 2.09
CA LYS A 788 37.09 -24.96 2.19
C LYS A 788 37.63 -24.42 0.87
N ASP A 789 37.27 -25.01 -0.26
CA ASP A 789 37.73 -24.56 -1.58
C ASP A 789 36.63 -23.90 -2.42
N GLU A 790 35.46 -23.65 -1.83
CA GLU A 790 34.39 -22.95 -2.53
C GLU A 790 34.48 -21.44 -2.36
N ILE A 791 34.30 -20.72 -3.46
CA ILE A 791 34.34 -19.26 -3.46
C ILE A 791 32.91 -18.73 -3.48
N VAL A 792 32.55 -17.97 -2.43
CA VAL A 792 31.21 -17.36 -2.31
C VAL A 792 31.30 -15.86 -2.46
N ILE A 793 30.37 -15.28 -3.22
CA ILE A 793 30.22 -13.83 -3.41
C ILE A 793 29.04 -13.34 -2.58
N LEU A 794 29.33 -12.48 -1.62
CA LEU A 794 28.35 -11.73 -0.85
C LEU A 794 28.28 -10.30 -1.39
N ASP A 795 27.16 -9.94 -2.01
CA ASP A 795 26.90 -8.60 -2.50
C ASP A 795 26.04 -7.81 -1.51
N LEU A 796 26.66 -6.89 -0.77
CA LEU A 796 25.97 -5.91 0.05
C LEU A 796 25.53 -4.75 -0.85
N HIS A 797 24.54 -5.03 -1.70
CA HIS A 797 24.25 -4.24 -2.89
C HIS A 797 23.67 -2.85 -2.55
N ARG A 798 22.71 -2.78 -1.61
CA ARG A 798 21.99 -1.55 -1.25
C ARG A 798 21.80 -1.41 0.25
N PHE A 799 21.69 -0.16 0.68
CA PHE A 799 21.48 0.25 2.07
C PHE A 799 20.17 1.03 2.24
N PRO A 800 19.02 0.41 1.92
CA PRO A 800 17.76 1.12 1.68
C PRO A 800 17.21 1.88 2.89
N ILE A 801 17.53 1.44 4.12
CA ILE A 801 16.97 2.04 5.34
C ILE A 801 18.08 2.38 6.32
N GLY A 802 18.10 3.64 6.77
CA GLY A 802 18.92 4.07 7.89
C GLY A 802 20.37 4.39 7.56
N PHE A 803 20.81 4.42 6.30
CA PHE A 803 22.20 4.77 5.94
C PHE A 803 22.37 6.15 5.28
N ASN A 804 21.30 6.71 4.69
CA ASN A 804 21.31 8.01 3.99
C ASN A 804 21.90 9.13 4.87
N ASN A 805 22.90 9.84 4.33
CA ASN A 805 23.63 10.94 4.97
C ASN A 805 24.26 10.60 6.35
N ARG A 806 24.54 9.32 6.61
CA ARG A 806 25.10 8.86 7.89
C ARG A 806 26.29 7.93 7.66
N PRO A 807 27.45 8.46 7.22
CA PRO A 807 28.64 7.65 6.97
C PRO A 807 29.09 6.87 8.20
N GLN A 808 28.84 7.37 9.42
CA GLN A 808 29.18 6.68 10.67
C GLN A 808 28.47 5.32 10.80
N ARG A 809 27.28 5.16 10.21
CA ARG A 809 26.56 3.86 10.21
C ARG A 809 27.17 2.86 9.23
N HIS A 810 27.70 3.34 8.10
CA HIS A 810 28.52 2.51 7.24
C HIS A 810 29.79 2.06 7.97
N GLU A 811 30.49 2.97 8.64
CA GLU A 811 31.68 2.61 9.43
C GLU A 811 31.36 1.60 10.55
N GLN A 812 30.19 1.71 11.21
CA GLN A 812 29.72 0.71 12.17
C GLN A 812 29.43 -0.65 11.53
N LEU A 813 28.78 -0.67 10.37
CA LEU A 813 28.52 -1.90 9.63
C LEU A 813 29.83 -2.55 9.20
N VAL A 814 30.78 -1.76 8.68
CA VAL A 814 32.10 -2.24 8.31
C VAL A 814 32.79 -2.84 9.53
N LYS A 815 32.82 -2.17 10.69
CA LYS A 815 33.38 -2.73 11.93
C LYS A 815 32.74 -4.07 12.32
N TYR A 816 31.42 -4.18 12.18
CA TYR A 816 30.71 -5.44 12.42
C TYR A 816 31.16 -6.53 11.43
N LEU A 817 31.23 -6.21 10.14
CA LEU A 817 31.72 -7.13 9.10
C LEU A 817 33.21 -7.47 9.27
N GLU A 818 34.03 -6.53 9.76
CA GLU A 818 35.45 -6.76 10.03
C GLU A 818 35.63 -7.81 11.11
N ARG A 819 34.83 -7.72 12.17
CA ARG A 819 34.85 -8.71 13.25
C ARG A 819 34.34 -10.07 12.77
N GLU A 820 33.28 -10.09 11.96
CA GLU A 820 32.60 -11.34 11.61
C GLU A 820 33.20 -12.05 10.39
N LEU A 821 33.61 -11.32 9.34
CA LEU A 821 33.87 -11.87 8.01
C LEU A 821 35.26 -11.55 7.44
N LYS A 822 35.92 -10.47 7.86
CA LYS A 822 37.24 -10.10 7.30
C LYS A 822 38.29 -11.22 7.36
N PRO A 823 38.37 -12.07 8.41
CA PRO A 823 39.34 -13.17 8.43
C PRO A 823 39.21 -14.16 7.26
N ILE A 824 38.00 -14.30 6.70
CA ILE A 824 37.70 -15.20 5.58
C ILE A 824 37.48 -14.46 4.25
N ALA A 825 37.66 -13.13 4.23
CA ALA A 825 37.37 -12.28 3.10
C ALA A 825 38.58 -12.10 2.17
N ILE A 826 38.36 -12.30 0.86
CA ILE A 826 39.37 -12.16 -0.19
C ILE A 826 39.58 -10.67 -0.49
N PRO A 827 40.79 -10.11 -0.35
CA PRO A 827 41.03 -8.71 -0.64
C PRO A 827 40.98 -8.41 -2.14
N PHE A 828 40.49 -7.22 -2.50
CA PHE A 828 40.41 -6.81 -3.89
C PHE A 828 41.79 -6.39 -4.41
N LYS A 829 42.29 -7.08 -5.43
CA LYS A 829 43.55 -6.75 -6.12
C LYS A 829 43.29 -6.19 -7.52
N SER A 830 42.52 -6.92 -8.31
CA SER A 830 42.27 -6.64 -9.73
C SER A 830 40.90 -7.21 -10.14
N PRO A 831 40.19 -6.59 -11.10
CA PRO A 831 38.96 -7.16 -11.64
C PRO A 831 39.19 -8.46 -12.43
N SER A 832 40.40 -8.73 -12.92
CA SER A 832 40.71 -9.89 -13.78
C SER A 832 41.33 -11.07 -13.01
N VAL A 833 41.13 -11.14 -11.69
CA VAL A 833 41.70 -12.22 -10.86
C VAL A 833 41.16 -13.59 -11.28
N THR A 834 42.05 -14.56 -11.41
CA THR A 834 41.71 -15.95 -11.75
C THR A 834 41.29 -16.76 -10.51
N LEU A 835 40.61 -17.88 -10.73
CA LEU A 835 40.28 -18.78 -9.62
C LEU A 835 41.53 -19.39 -8.97
N ASP A 836 42.59 -19.66 -9.73
CA ASP A 836 43.86 -20.17 -9.20
C ASP A 836 44.50 -19.15 -8.24
N GLU A 837 44.57 -17.88 -8.65
CA GLU A 837 45.08 -16.79 -7.80
C GLU A 837 44.26 -16.61 -6.51
N ILE A 838 42.95 -16.90 -6.54
CA ILE A 838 42.10 -16.90 -5.33
C ILE A 838 42.42 -18.13 -4.46
N TRP A 839 42.58 -19.30 -5.06
CA TRP A 839 42.83 -20.55 -4.35
C TRP A 839 44.23 -20.68 -3.75
N GLU A 840 45.21 -19.91 -4.23
CA GLU A 840 46.53 -19.75 -3.58
C GLU A 840 46.41 -19.15 -2.17
N GLY A 841 45.38 -18.32 -1.94
CA GLY A 841 45.06 -17.79 -0.61
C GLY A 841 44.28 -18.78 0.26
N GLU A 842 44.09 -18.42 1.54
CA GLU A 842 43.24 -19.19 2.46
C GLU A 842 41.80 -18.65 2.52
N GLN A 843 41.57 -17.41 2.06
CA GLN A 843 40.26 -16.77 2.09
C GLN A 843 39.37 -17.22 0.94
N ARG A 844 38.05 -17.23 1.18
CA ARG A 844 37.05 -17.82 0.26
C ARG A 844 35.79 -16.98 0.07
N LEU A 845 35.70 -15.83 0.74
CA LEU A 845 34.53 -14.96 0.68
C LEU A 845 34.87 -13.65 -0.04
N ILE A 846 34.20 -13.37 -1.15
CA ILE A 846 34.23 -12.06 -1.80
C ILE A 846 33.10 -11.22 -1.22
N ILE A 847 33.41 -9.98 -0.79
CA ILE A 847 32.40 -9.06 -0.24
C ILE A 847 32.37 -7.81 -1.10
N SER A 848 31.36 -7.70 -1.95
CA SER A 848 31.03 -6.47 -2.68
C SER A 848 30.28 -5.51 -1.77
N TYR A 849 30.65 -4.24 -1.77
CA TYR A 849 30.01 -3.20 -0.95
C TYR A 849 29.48 -2.06 -1.81
N GLY A 850 28.17 -1.84 -1.79
CA GLY A 850 27.48 -0.93 -2.71
C GLY A 850 27.84 0.56 -2.61
N GLU A 851 28.34 1.00 -1.46
CA GLU A 851 28.77 2.40 -1.25
C GLU A 851 30.25 2.58 -1.60
N LYS A 852 30.51 3.24 -2.74
CA LYS A 852 31.87 3.37 -3.32
C LYS A 852 32.83 4.10 -2.39
N GLU A 853 32.37 5.14 -1.71
CA GLU A 853 33.24 5.96 -0.86
C GLU A 853 33.66 5.22 0.42
N VAL A 854 32.86 4.26 0.87
CA VAL A 854 33.22 3.36 1.99
C VAL A 854 34.16 2.29 1.48
N GLN A 855 33.82 1.63 0.38
CA GLN A 855 34.62 0.57 -0.24
C GLN A 855 36.07 1.02 -0.49
N LYS A 856 36.28 2.22 -1.06
CA LYS A 856 37.62 2.76 -1.33
C LYS A 856 38.52 2.89 -0.10
N LYS A 857 37.95 2.98 1.11
CA LYS A 857 38.70 3.05 2.37
C LYS A 857 39.14 1.68 2.90
N HIS A 858 38.56 0.59 2.40
CA HIS A 858 38.79 -0.75 2.90
C HIS A 858 39.19 -1.68 1.74
N ASN A 859 40.49 -1.96 1.61
CA ASN A 859 41.06 -2.79 0.54
C ASN A 859 40.55 -4.24 0.51
N TRP A 860 39.94 -4.72 1.59
CA TRP A 860 39.35 -6.05 1.67
C TRP A 860 37.90 -6.12 1.14
N LEU A 861 37.29 -4.96 0.84
CA LEU A 861 35.97 -4.87 0.20
C LEU A 861 36.12 -4.70 -1.32
N TRP A 862 35.35 -5.47 -2.07
CA TRP A 862 35.31 -5.40 -3.53
C TRP A 862 34.41 -4.27 -4.02
N PRO A 863 34.71 -3.67 -5.19
CA PRO A 863 33.86 -2.67 -5.82
C PRO A 863 32.41 -3.15 -6.00
N PRO A 864 31.43 -2.22 -6.02
CA PRO A 864 30.03 -2.57 -6.22
C PRO A 864 29.79 -3.39 -7.49
N ILE A 865 29.12 -4.53 -7.35
CA ILE A 865 28.67 -5.34 -8.48
C ILE A 865 27.52 -4.62 -9.20
N ARG A 866 27.59 -4.59 -10.54
CA ARG A 866 26.59 -3.94 -11.39
C ARG A 866 25.36 -4.84 -11.53
N GLN A 867 24.34 -4.64 -10.68
CA GLN A 867 23.04 -5.31 -10.86
C GLN A 867 22.25 -4.66 -12.00
N LEU A 868 22.07 -5.42 -13.09
CA LEU A 868 21.30 -5.02 -14.27
C LEU A 868 19.85 -5.45 -14.10
N TRP A 869 19.04 -4.54 -13.59
CA TRP A 869 17.65 -4.81 -13.23
C TRP A 869 16.66 -4.18 -14.21
N GLY A 870 15.88 -5.04 -14.88
CA GLY A 870 14.99 -4.62 -15.96
C GLY A 870 13.69 -3.95 -15.51
N ASN A 871 13.28 -4.16 -14.25
CA ASN A 871 12.00 -3.74 -13.69
C ASN A 871 10.82 -4.08 -14.64
N LYS A 872 10.63 -5.37 -14.93
CA LYS A 872 9.65 -5.87 -15.91
C LYS A 872 8.61 -6.76 -15.23
N GLN A 873 7.37 -6.67 -15.70
CA GLN A 873 6.21 -7.42 -15.18
C GLN A 873 5.79 -8.59 -16.08
N THR A 874 6.36 -8.74 -17.27
CA THR A 874 6.04 -9.82 -18.22
C THR A 874 7.30 -10.52 -18.69
N VAL A 875 7.18 -11.83 -18.93
CA VAL A 875 8.29 -12.71 -19.37
C VAL A 875 8.94 -12.20 -20.65
N GLU A 876 8.15 -11.81 -21.66
CA GLU A 876 8.65 -11.28 -22.94
C GLU A 876 9.48 -9.99 -22.76
N LYS A 877 9.00 -9.05 -21.95
CA LYS A 877 9.72 -7.78 -21.71
C LYS A 877 11.00 -8.02 -20.93
N LEU A 878 10.97 -8.98 -19.99
CA LEU A 878 12.15 -9.39 -19.25
C LEU A 878 13.16 -10.06 -20.17
N TYR A 879 12.72 -10.98 -21.03
CA TYR A 879 13.56 -11.61 -22.04
C TYR A 879 14.26 -10.58 -22.92
N ASN A 880 13.52 -9.64 -23.53
CA ASN A 880 14.10 -8.62 -24.40
C ASN A 880 15.13 -7.74 -23.68
N PHE A 881 14.91 -7.45 -22.40
CA PHE A 881 15.88 -6.73 -21.57
C PHE A 881 17.13 -7.58 -21.30
N LEU A 882 16.94 -8.83 -20.85
CA LEU A 882 18.04 -9.76 -20.55
C LEU A 882 18.87 -10.05 -21.80
N ASP A 883 18.23 -10.23 -22.95
CA ASP A 883 18.90 -10.51 -24.21
C ASP A 883 19.77 -9.33 -24.66
N ASN A 884 19.28 -8.11 -24.48
CA ASN A 884 20.06 -6.90 -24.76
C ASN A 884 21.30 -6.82 -23.87
N ILE A 885 21.18 -7.08 -22.55
CA ILE A 885 22.35 -7.02 -21.67
C ILE A 885 23.35 -8.16 -21.92
N MET A 886 22.88 -9.37 -22.26
CA MET A 886 23.73 -10.53 -22.51
C MET A 886 24.54 -10.36 -23.81
N THR A 887 23.91 -9.80 -24.85
CA THR A 887 24.55 -9.59 -26.16
C THR A 887 25.36 -8.29 -26.25
N ASN A 888 25.33 -7.45 -25.22
CA ASN A 888 26.06 -6.18 -25.22
C ASN A 888 27.49 -6.32 -24.69
N ASP A 889 28.46 -6.28 -25.60
CA ASP A 889 29.90 -6.36 -25.28
C ASP A 889 30.35 -5.31 -24.27
N SER A 890 29.74 -4.12 -24.27
CA SER A 890 30.10 -3.03 -23.34
C SER A 890 29.80 -3.37 -21.88
N VAL A 891 28.89 -4.31 -21.62
CA VAL A 891 28.58 -4.84 -20.30
C VAL A 891 29.64 -5.86 -19.87
N ARG A 892 30.05 -6.73 -20.79
CA ARG A 892 30.93 -7.89 -20.58
C ARG A 892 32.43 -7.54 -20.48
N ILE A 893 32.80 -6.27 -20.65
CA ILE A 893 34.18 -5.80 -20.54
C ILE A 893 34.74 -6.15 -19.13
N PRO A 894 35.78 -7.00 -19.02
CA PRO A 894 36.34 -7.43 -17.73
C PRO A 894 36.82 -6.28 -16.85
N SER A 895 37.38 -5.21 -17.45
CA SER A 895 37.85 -4.03 -16.72
C SER A 895 36.75 -3.26 -15.98
N LYS A 896 35.46 -3.50 -16.31
CA LYS A 896 34.31 -2.95 -15.59
C LYS A 896 33.85 -3.83 -14.43
N GLY A 897 34.54 -4.93 -14.15
CA GLY A 897 34.24 -5.87 -13.07
C GLY A 897 32.97 -6.69 -13.30
N MET A 898 32.62 -7.46 -12.27
CA MET A 898 31.47 -8.37 -12.27
C MET A 898 30.14 -7.62 -12.44
N TRP A 899 29.15 -8.34 -12.98
CA TRP A 899 27.80 -7.83 -13.18
C TRP A 899 26.79 -8.95 -12.99
N ALA A 900 25.60 -8.59 -12.53
CA ALA A 900 24.53 -9.53 -12.24
C ALA A 900 23.29 -9.22 -13.08
N ALA A 901 22.86 -10.20 -13.86
CA ALA A 901 21.56 -10.20 -14.51
C ALA A 901 20.49 -10.52 -13.46
N MET A 902 19.62 -9.54 -13.20
CA MET A 902 18.50 -9.69 -12.28
C MET A 902 17.30 -10.26 -13.07
N ALA A 903 17.21 -11.59 -13.12
CA ALA A 903 16.27 -12.33 -13.98
C ALA A 903 14.92 -12.64 -13.31
N GLN A 904 14.53 -11.83 -12.34
CA GLN A 904 13.22 -11.87 -11.69
C GLN A 904 12.26 -10.84 -12.28
N LEU A 905 10.99 -11.22 -12.40
CA LEU A 905 9.91 -10.26 -12.64
C LEU A 905 9.74 -9.39 -11.39
N THR A 906 9.37 -8.13 -11.60
CA THR A 906 9.18 -7.17 -10.51
C THR A 906 7.69 -6.92 -10.33
N PRO A 907 7.13 -7.15 -9.12
CA PRO A 907 5.74 -6.77 -8.86
C PRO A 907 5.61 -5.27 -9.07
N GLY A 908 4.53 -4.84 -9.71
CA GLY A 908 4.20 -3.42 -9.63
C GLY A 908 4.01 -3.03 -8.16
N PRO A 909 4.39 -1.82 -7.74
CA PRO A 909 4.08 -1.30 -6.40
C PRO A 909 2.62 -1.46 -5.94
N LEU A 910 1.68 -1.81 -6.82
CA LEU A 910 0.28 -2.10 -6.51
C LEU A 910 -0.13 -3.56 -6.58
N ASP A 911 0.67 -4.44 -7.18
CA ASP A 911 0.46 -5.88 -7.02
C ASP A 911 0.65 -6.24 -5.55
N LEU A 912 1.63 -5.60 -4.91
CA LEU A 912 1.85 -5.56 -3.48
C LEU A 912 0.57 -5.12 -2.73
N LEU A 913 -0.06 -4.02 -3.15
CA LEU A 913 -1.09 -3.30 -2.37
C LEU A 913 -2.53 -3.76 -2.63
N PHE A 914 -2.85 -4.20 -3.86
CA PHE A 914 -4.23 -4.26 -4.36
C PHE A 914 -4.55 -5.50 -5.22
N ASN A 915 -3.62 -6.43 -5.42
CA ASN A 915 -3.85 -7.65 -6.19
C ASN A 915 -3.87 -8.91 -5.30
N PRO A 916 -5.00 -9.24 -4.63
CA PRO A 916 -5.08 -10.40 -3.73
C PRO A 916 -4.93 -11.76 -4.46
N LYS A 917 -4.91 -11.78 -5.81
CA LYS A 917 -4.79 -12.99 -6.63
C LYS A 917 -3.36 -13.27 -7.13
N GLY A 918 -2.36 -12.41 -6.87
CA GLY A 918 -0.96 -12.53 -7.32
C GLY A 918 0.05 -12.97 -6.22
N SER A 919 1.28 -13.38 -6.57
CA SER A 919 2.45 -13.49 -5.66
C SER A 919 3.83 -13.50 -6.38
N LEU A 920 4.94 -13.27 -5.68
CA LEU A 920 6.30 -13.45 -6.22
C LEU A 920 6.57 -14.90 -6.66
N ARG A 921 5.95 -15.88 -6.00
CA ARG A 921 6.01 -17.29 -6.42
C ARG A 921 5.40 -17.47 -7.80
N GLU A 922 4.21 -16.94 -8.03
CA GLU A 922 3.56 -17.01 -9.35
C GLU A 922 4.39 -16.28 -10.42
N MET A 923 5.00 -15.15 -10.08
CA MET A 923 5.90 -14.44 -10.99
C MET A 923 7.17 -15.25 -11.31
N ALA A 924 7.77 -15.90 -10.32
CA ALA A 924 8.91 -16.78 -10.50
C ALA A 924 8.52 -17.99 -11.35
N HIS A 925 7.38 -18.62 -11.09
CA HIS A 925 6.84 -19.73 -11.86
C HIS A 925 6.66 -19.39 -13.36
N LEU A 926 6.27 -18.16 -13.67
CA LEU A 926 6.13 -17.70 -15.05
C LEU A 926 7.48 -17.58 -15.79
N VAL A 927 8.56 -17.21 -15.10
CA VAL A 927 9.86 -16.91 -15.73
C VAL A 927 10.87 -18.05 -15.60
N ASN A 928 10.92 -18.76 -14.48
CA ASN A 928 11.98 -19.70 -14.12
C ASN A 928 12.19 -20.86 -15.13
N PRO A 929 11.13 -21.50 -15.67
CA PRO A 929 11.30 -22.50 -16.72
C PRO A 929 11.91 -21.91 -18.00
N SER A 930 11.48 -20.70 -18.38
CA SER A 930 12.00 -20.00 -19.56
C SER A 930 13.45 -19.56 -19.35
N LEU A 931 13.78 -19.07 -18.16
CA LEU A 931 15.14 -18.67 -17.78
C LEU A 931 16.14 -19.82 -17.94
N SER A 932 15.77 -21.01 -17.47
CA SER A 932 16.60 -22.22 -17.61
C SER A 932 16.89 -22.51 -19.08
N LYS A 933 15.87 -22.47 -19.94
CA LYS A 933 16.02 -22.66 -21.39
C LYS A 933 16.88 -21.57 -22.04
N TRP A 934 16.69 -20.30 -21.68
CA TRP A 934 17.47 -19.18 -22.26
C TRP A 934 18.96 -19.27 -21.90
N CYS A 935 19.26 -19.58 -20.63
CA CYS A 935 20.64 -19.78 -20.19
C CYS A 935 21.29 -20.97 -20.89
N ARG A 936 20.62 -22.14 -20.91
CA ARG A 936 21.15 -23.36 -21.55
C ARG A 936 21.41 -23.19 -23.05
N LYS A 937 20.46 -22.59 -23.78
CA LYS A 937 20.51 -22.54 -25.26
C LYS A 937 21.21 -21.32 -25.83
N LYS A 938 21.24 -20.20 -25.11
CA LYS A 938 21.65 -18.90 -25.68
C LYS A 938 22.71 -18.18 -24.88
N TRP A 939 22.57 -18.09 -23.56
CA TRP A 939 23.38 -17.17 -22.75
C TRP A 939 24.54 -17.81 -21.97
N TRP A 940 24.73 -19.13 -22.08
CA TRP A 940 25.68 -19.89 -21.25
C TRP A 940 27.12 -19.37 -21.31
N ASN A 941 27.59 -18.87 -22.46
CA ASN A 941 28.94 -18.32 -22.66
C ASN A 941 29.01 -16.78 -22.55
N MET A 942 27.89 -16.12 -22.28
CA MET A 942 27.79 -14.65 -22.18
C MET A 942 27.47 -14.18 -20.77
N ALA A 943 26.89 -15.04 -19.93
CA ALA A 943 26.47 -14.71 -18.58
C ALA A 943 27.63 -14.61 -17.60
N ASN A 944 27.60 -13.60 -16.71
CA ASN A 944 28.41 -13.59 -15.49
C ASN A 944 27.56 -14.09 -14.32
N ILE A 945 26.96 -13.21 -13.51
CA ILE A 945 26.04 -13.66 -12.45
C ILE A 945 24.60 -13.65 -12.98
N VAL A 946 23.84 -14.73 -12.78
CA VAL A 946 22.39 -14.76 -13.05
C VAL A 946 21.64 -15.06 -11.77
N THR A 947 20.73 -14.18 -11.40
CA THR A 947 19.94 -14.28 -10.18
C THR A 947 18.48 -14.58 -10.46
N SER A 948 17.85 -15.38 -9.60
CA SER A 948 16.42 -15.71 -9.66
C SER A 948 15.76 -15.68 -8.28
N ASP A 949 14.43 -15.54 -8.29
CA ASP A 949 13.58 -15.85 -7.14
C ASP A 949 13.19 -17.33 -7.19
N PHE A 950 13.19 -18.02 -6.05
CA PHE A 950 12.85 -19.44 -5.91
C PHE A 950 13.69 -20.36 -6.82
N PHE A 951 15.02 -20.28 -6.69
CA PHE A 951 15.98 -20.88 -7.63
C PHE A 951 15.82 -22.38 -7.90
N LEU A 952 15.19 -23.17 -7.02
CA LEU A 952 14.97 -24.60 -7.23
C LEU A 952 13.99 -24.91 -8.37
N GLU A 953 13.22 -23.92 -8.82
CA GLU A 953 12.39 -24.02 -10.03
C GLU A 953 13.19 -23.80 -11.32
N THR A 954 14.49 -23.54 -11.20
CA THR A 954 15.41 -23.38 -12.32
C THR A 954 16.45 -24.49 -12.33
N ASP A 955 17.07 -24.68 -13.49
CA ASP A 955 18.25 -25.52 -13.65
C ASP A 955 19.56 -24.68 -13.76
N ILE A 956 19.53 -23.46 -13.21
CA ILE A 956 20.63 -22.51 -13.39
C ILE A 956 21.98 -23.04 -12.85
N ILE A 957 21.95 -23.89 -11.81
CA ILE A 957 23.16 -24.43 -11.17
C ILE A 957 23.87 -25.43 -12.09
N ASN A 958 23.14 -26.43 -12.61
CA ASN A 958 23.72 -27.40 -13.56
C ASN A 958 24.20 -26.69 -14.84
N THR A 959 23.42 -25.72 -15.30
CA THR A 959 23.77 -24.90 -16.47
C THR A 959 25.06 -24.12 -16.27
N ALA A 960 25.21 -23.44 -15.14
CA ALA A 960 26.41 -22.67 -14.82
C ALA A 960 27.66 -23.56 -14.69
N ILE A 961 27.55 -24.72 -14.03
CA ILE A 961 28.67 -25.65 -13.86
C ILE A 961 29.15 -26.16 -15.22
N ALA A 962 28.24 -26.67 -16.05
CA ALA A 962 28.58 -27.17 -17.38
C ALA A 962 29.17 -26.05 -18.27
N ALA A 963 28.62 -24.83 -18.19
CA ALA A 963 29.14 -23.69 -18.94
C ALA A 963 30.58 -23.35 -18.54
N ASN A 964 30.90 -23.37 -17.24
CA ASN A 964 32.25 -23.09 -16.77
C ASN A 964 33.23 -24.22 -17.12
N VAL A 965 32.81 -25.48 -17.01
CA VAL A 965 33.63 -26.65 -17.40
C VAL A 965 33.93 -26.62 -18.90
N GLN A 966 32.93 -26.33 -19.75
CA GLN A 966 33.12 -26.22 -21.19
C GLN A 966 34.04 -25.04 -21.54
N GLN A 967 33.87 -23.87 -20.90
CA GLN A 967 34.76 -22.72 -21.08
C GLN A 967 36.20 -23.02 -20.64
N GLY A 968 36.40 -23.73 -19.54
CA GLY A 968 37.74 -24.11 -19.05
C GLY A 968 38.40 -25.23 -19.88
N SER A 969 37.61 -26.01 -20.63
CA SER A 969 38.09 -27.11 -21.48
C SER A 969 38.36 -26.70 -22.94
N GLY A 970 37.97 -25.49 -23.35
CA GLY A 970 38.17 -25.00 -24.72
C GLY A 970 39.66 -24.89 -25.09
N PRO A 971 40.02 -24.94 -26.39
CA PRO A 971 41.41 -24.79 -26.81
C PRO A 971 41.94 -23.45 -26.32
N GLN A 972 43.01 -23.47 -25.51
CA GLN A 972 43.75 -22.28 -25.14
C GLN A 972 44.28 -21.66 -26.45
N GLU A 973 43.62 -20.61 -26.94
CA GLU A 973 44.24 -19.71 -27.91
C GLU A 973 45.47 -19.12 -27.22
N TYR A 974 46.64 -19.67 -27.55
CA TYR A 974 47.93 -19.04 -27.32
C TYR A 974 47.92 -17.73 -28.10
N THR A 975 47.48 -16.65 -27.47
CA THR A 975 47.70 -15.30 -27.98
C THR A 975 49.18 -14.98 -27.80
N THR A 976 49.96 -15.26 -28.85
CA THR A 976 51.31 -14.71 -29.02
C THR A 976 51.22 -13.18 -29.05
N PHE A 977 51.91 -12.57 -28.08
CA PHE A 977 52.30 -11.17 -27.84
C PHE A 977 51.83 -10.07 -28.80
#